data_AF-A0AAD7GQ02-F1
#
_entry.id   AF-A0AAD7GQ02-F1
#
_cell.length_a   1.000
_cell.length_b   1.000
_cell.length_c   1.000
_cell.angle_alpha   90.00
_cell.angle_beta   90.00
_cell.angle_gamma   90.00
#
_symmetry.space_group_name_H-M   'P 1'
#
loop_
_entity.id
_entity.type
_entity.pdbx_description
1 polymer ?
#
loop_
_entity_poly.entity_id
_entity_poly.type
_entity_poly.pdbx_seq_one_letter_code
_entity_poly.pdbx_strand_id
1 'polypeptide(L)'
;MEDYEEEFVRNLKAAQAVYCSVRDEFYAWKGRHIAELSSRIFPSEAATGSDVAAGARFRIPTAAFDPPPNASGQTEAEPCIYTWEYDADGRITAPGERIPLVVLEPDQFIAHPPYQFCTPASRNLTARMIDNAQAPFVPYPEESAFPHKRYLASFDGFQWENDQRDPDDEVIQYETVRRLHVERGFPAETIDDIMRDHSSFRRLRLSNESGLLWDVSQRDPLKVIWGDGRLASSKPHLPPHFAQEFPTSNDIFIQINSGLTKFCPNLNCIMHCCQIHITHDWSLYTPALTPKEPHLTSAEFFEQPGATCGDNCFRLIDPDDMEDQDMSIDNLDFLQSALKLDPDMLPCDLAVICKLPCRHVFFHRRDLVDDREVFPPAPVIETKKKRKGKRPQRLSLYRKADTKKRRPFSRQDFHLPPCSHPGPCSQVLMGCQCFKANSLCERNCRCPPTCPRRWTGCNSTCARSPTCGRKCRCRMAGRECDPELCTACDARDTHVHFPDIIRRSTRCENMEIQRSEFKCFHIKRSTWGLGAFAAEPISTGDVIGEYVGELLDGADQILGHRDTIQKYSGLNYCFGITDRTTVDAQWLGNPTRFLNDSKPHRPNCGADGVHTANGEPRLIIRALKPIKEGNELTLDYGKVYWAAHV
;
A
#
# COMPACT_ATOMS: atom_id res chain seq x y z
N MET A 1 16.42 43.96 -1.25
CA MET A 1 16.18 42.99 -0.17
C MET A 1 15.33 43.63 0.92
N GLU A 2 15.73 44.79 1.46
CA GLU A 2 14.95 45.52 2.47
C GLU A 2 13.52 45.90 2.02
N ASP A 3 13.34 46.43 0.81
CA ASP A 3 11.99 46.78 0.30
C ASP A 3 11.03 45.57 0.16
N TYR A 4 11.58 44.39 -0.16
CA TYR A 4 10.80 43.15 -0.31
C TYR A 4 10.36 42.60 1.05
N GLU A 5 11.24 42.65 2.05
CA GLU A 5 10.90 42.24 3.42
C GLU A 5 9.84 43.16 4.05
N GLU A 6 9.93 44.48 3.81
CA GLU A 6 8.92 45.43 4.30
C GLU A 6 7.55 45.24 3.64
N GLU A 7 7.52 44.95 2.33
CA GLU A 7 6.30 44.62 1.61
C GLU A 7 5.68 43.30 2.12
N PHE A 8 6.49 42.28 2.30
CA PHE A 8 6.06 40.98 2.84
C PHE A 8 5.43 41.11 4.24
N VAL A 9 6.09 41.83 5.16
CA VAL A 9 5.58 42.03 6.53
C VAL A 9 4.24 42.79 6.54
N ARG A 10 4.05 43.75 5.63
CA ARG A 10 2.80 44.50 5.47
C ARG A 10 1.67 43.59 4.97
N ASN A 11 1.96 42.78 3.96
CA ASN A 11 1.04 41.83 3.36
C ASN A 11 0.63 40.73 4.37
N LEU A 12 1.59 40.24 5.17
CA LEU A 12 1.34 39.29 6.26
C LEU A 12 0.40 39.87 7.33
N LYS A 13 0.64 41.10 7.80
CA LYS A 13 -0.25 41.77 8.78
C LYS A 13 -1.67 41.95 8.23
N ALA A 14 -1.78 42.31 6.94
CA ALA A 14 -3.08 42.43 6.29
C ALA A 14 -3.81 41.08 6.24
N ALA A 15 -3.10 39.98 5.94
CA ALA A 15 -3.64 38.62 5.95
C ALA A 15 -4.08 38.15 7.34
N GLN A 16 -3.28 38.40 8.38
CA GLN A 16 -3.63 38.08 9.76
C GLN A 16 -4.90 38.81 10.21
N ALA A 17 -5.06 40.09 9.83
CA ALA A 17 -6.27 40.85 10.15
C ALA A 17 -7.53 40.26 9.50
N VAL A 18 -7.42 39.79 8.25
CA VAL A 18 -8.54 39.08 7.56
C VAL A 18 -8.83 37.76 8.27
N TYR A 19 -7.81 36.96 8.57
CA TYR A 19 -7.97 35.68 9.26
C TYR A 19 -8.67 35.81 10.61
N CYS A 20 -8.23 36.76 11.45
CA CYS A 20 -8.88 37.00 12.74
C CYS A 20 -10.35 37.40 12.58
N SER A 21 -10.68 38.27 11.61
CA SER A 21 -12.06 38.66 11.32
C SER A 21 -12.91 37.46 10.89
N VAL A 22 -12.41 36.64 9.96
CA VAL A 22 -13.12 35.46 9.46
C VAL A 22 -13.33 34.44 10.58
N ARG A 23 -12.31 34.20 11.39
CA ARG A 23 -12.38 33.29 12.54
C ARG A 23 -13.46 33.73 13.54
N ASP A 24 -13.48 35.01 13.90
CA ASP A 24 -14.44 35.53 14.87
C ASP A 24 -15.89 35.48 14.33
N GLU A 25 -16.08 35.77 13.03
CA GLU A 25 -17.36 35.58 12.34
C GLU A 25 -17.80 34.10 12.33
N PHE A 26 -16.87 33.18 12.05
CA PHE A 26 -17.16 31.75 11.99
C PHE A 26 -17.64 31.22 13.35
N TYR A 27 -16.94 31.55 14.44
CA TYR A 27 -17.35 31.08 15.77
C TYR A 27 -18.65 31.73 16.25
N ALA A 28 -18.93 32.98 15.89
CA ALA A 28 -20.23 33.61 16.12
C ALA A 28 -21.37 32.92 15.33
N TRP A 29 -21.11 32.49 14.09
CA TRP A 29 -22.05 31.65 13.34
C TRP A 29 -22.22 30.26 13.99
N LYS A 30 -21.13 29.57 14.32
CA LYS A 30 -21.16 28.21 14.91
C LYS A 30 -21.95 28.17 16.20
N GLY A 31 -21.77 29.15 17.09
CA GLY A 31 -22.53 29.26 18.33
C GLY A 31 -24.05 29.39 18.09
N ARG A 32 -24.46 30.25 17.15
CA ARG A 32 -25.88 30.39 16.76
C ARG A 32 -26.43 29.10 16.13
N HIS A 33 -25.67 28.49 15.23
CA HIS A 33 -26.08 27.27 14.54
C HIS A 33 -26.26 26.09 15.49
N ILE A 34 -25.36 25.91 16.47
CA ILE A 34 -25.48 24.88 17.51
C ILE A 34 -26.69 25.14 18.39
N ALA A 35 -26.95 26.39 18.79
CA ALA A 35 -28.14 26.74 19.58
C ALA A 35 -29.45 26.42 18.82
N GLU A 36 -29.52 26.77 17.53
CA GLU A 36 -30.67 26.44 16.67
C GLU A 36 -30.87 24.92 16.53
N LEU A 37 -29.79 24.16 16.25
CA LEU A 37 -29.86 22.69 16.17
C LEU A 37 -30.32 22.08 17.50
N SER A 38 -29.76 22.55 18.61
CA SER A 38 -30.10 22.05 19.95
C SER A 38 -31.57 22.31 20.28
N SER A 39 -32.10 23.48 19.91
CA SER A 39 -33.53 23.81 20.06
C SER A 39 -34.47 22.94 19.20
N ARG A 40 -33.98 22.39 18.09
CA ARG A 40 -34.73 21.49 17.21
C ARG A 40 -34.70 20.04 17.68
N ILE A 41 -33.58 19.61 18.27
CA ILE A 41 -33.38 18.25 18.79
C ILE A 41 -34.03 18.09 20.16
N PHE A 42 -33.92 19.12 21.01
CA PHE A 42 -34.53 19.20 22.33
C PHE A 42 -35.51 20.38 22.36
N PRO A 43 -36.67 20.28 21.71
CA PRO A 43 -37.70 21.32 21.85
C PRO A 43 -38.10 21.38 23.34
N SER A 44 -37.81 22.50 23.98
CA SER A 44 -38.15 22.69 25.40
C SER A 44 -39.67 22.62 25.54
N GLU A 45 -40.21 21.53 26.07
CA GLU A 45 -41.47 21.61 26.78
C GLU A 45 -41.26 22.56 27.96
N ALA A 46 -42.08 23.59 28.00
CA ALA A 46 -42.09 24.59 29.05
C ALA A 46 -42.37 23.91 30.41
N ALA A 47 -41.32 23.54 31.13
CA ALA A 47 -41.41 23.30 32.56
C ALA A 47 -41.53 24.67 33.25
N THR A 48 -42.77 25.16 33.35
CA THR A 48 -43.14 26.15 34.36
C THR A 48 -42.97 25.50 35.73
N GLY A 49 -41.79 25.67 36.32
CA GLY A 49 -41.46 25.13 37.63
C GLY A 49 -40.08 25.63 38.03
N SER A 50 -40.05 26.77 38.72
CA SER A 50 -38.89 27.19 39.51
C SER A 50 -38.61 26.10 40.55
N ASP A 51 -37.51 25.37 40.36
CA ASP A 51 -36.69 24.69 41.37
C ASP A 51 -36.14 23.37 40.81
N VAL A 52 -35.04 23.47 40.05
CA VAL A 52 -34.05 22.40 40.04
C VAL A 52 -32.73 23.02 40.49
N ALA A 53 -32.60 23.14 41.81
CA ALA A 53 -31.32 23.41 42.43
C ALA A 53 -30.32 22.33 41.98
N ALA A 54 -29.23 22.77 41.35
CA ALA A 54 -28.05 21.97 41.10
C ALA A 54 -27.52 21.43 42.44
N GLY A 55 -27.86 20.19 42.79
CA GLY A 55 -27.49 19.63 44.09
C GLY A 55 -28.12 18.30 44.51
N ALA A 56 -29.00 17.69 43.71
CA ALA A 56 -29.53 16.37 44.03
C ALA A 56 -28.47 15.28 43.78
N ARG A 57 -27.58 15.08 44.76
CA ARG A 57 -26.78 13.86 44.87
C ARG A 57 -27.75 12.71 45.12
N PHE A 58 -27.98 11.85 44.13
CA PHE A 58 -28.53 10.52 44.34
C PHE A 58 -27.61 9.78 45.33
N ARG A 59 -27.98 9.75 46.61
CA ARG A 59 -27.36 8.89 47.61
C ARG A 59 -28.18 7.62 47.66
N ILE A 60 -27.70 6.57 47.00
CA ILE A 60 -28.18 5.21 47.24
C ILE A 60 -27.76 4.87 48.69
N PRO A 61 -28.69 4.61 49.62
CA PRO A 61 -28.33 4.22 50.98
C PRO A 61 -27.57 2.89 50.92
N THR A 62 -26.37 2.84 51.50
CA THR A 62 -25.53 1.63 51.56
C THR A 62 -26.22 0.44 52.23
N ALA A 63 -27.25 0.70 53.05
CA ALA A 63 -28.08 -0.31 53.71
C ALA A 63 -29.01 -1.10 52.75
N ALA A 64 -29.14 -0.68 51.49
CA ALA A 64 -29.92 -1.41 50.48
C ALA A 64 -29.24 -2.69 49.98
N PHE A 65 -27.98 -2.95 50.37
CA PHE A 65 -27.19 -4.10 49.93
C PHE A 65 -27.03 -5.21 50.98
N ASP A 66 -27.51 -5.01 52.22
CA ASP A 66 -27.49 -6.05 53.23
C ASP A 66 -28.75 -6.93 53.12
N PRO A 67 -28.62 -8.26 52.89
CA PRO A 67 -29.78 -9.15 52.89
C PRO A 67 -30.43 -9.19 54.29
N PRO A 68 -31.77 -9.23 54.41
CA PRO A 68 -32.44 -9.18 55.70
C PRO A 68 -32.09 -10.39 56.60
N PRO A 69 -32.03 -10.23 57.94
CA PRO A 69 -31.42 -11.22 58.86
C PRO A 69 -32.08 -12.61 59.00
N ASN A 70 -33.06 -12.99 58.18
CA ASN A 70 -33.85 -14.22 58.36
C ASN A 70 -33.79 -15.20 57.16
N ALA A 71 -32.69 -15.24 56.42
CA ALA A 71 -32.45 -16.26 55.38
C ALA A 71 -31.73 -17.53 55.90
N SER A 72 -31.69 -17.76 57.21
CA SER A 72 -30.89 -18.82 57.85
C SER A 72 -31.65 -20.14 58.11
N GLY A 73 -32.69 -20.43 57.33
CA GLY A 73 -33.53 -21.60 57.60
C GLY A 73 -34.21 -22.21 56.38
N GLN A 74 -33.51 -22.44 55.26
CA GLN A 74 -34.02 -23.30 54.19
C GLN A 74 -32.92 -24.19 53.60
N THR A 75 -33.14 -25.49 53.70
CA THR A 75 -32.43 -26.61 53.07
C THR A 75 -32.36 -26.44 51.54
N GLU A 76 -31.18 -26.70 50.96
CA GLU A 76 -30.89 -26.94 49.52
C GLU A 76 -31.95 -26.44 48.52
N ALA A 77 -32.20 -25.13 48.51
CA ALA A 77 -33.19 -24.54 47.62
C ALA A 77 -32.54 -24.18 46.29
N GLU A 78 -33.18 -24.60 45.19
CA GLU A 78 -32.90 -24.20 43.81
C GLU A 78 -32.54 -22.70 43.72
N PRO A 79 -31.55 -22.33 42.87
CA PRO A 79 -31.08 -20.95 42.78
C PRO A 79 -32.27 -20.01 42.54
N CYS A 80 -32.32 -18.91 43.27
CA CYS A 80 -33.39 -17.93 43.18
C CYS A 80 -32.86 -16.52 43.44
N ILE A 81 -33.52 -15.53 42.85
CA ILE A 81 -33.26 -14.11 43.07
C ILE A 81 -34.37 -13.58 43.99
N TYR A 82 -34.00 -12.75 44.96
CA TYR A 82 -34.97 -12.05 45.79
C TYR A 82 -34.99 -10.58 45.39
N THR A 83 -36.18 -10.02 45.18
CA THR A 83 -36.37 -8.60 44.87
C THR A 83 -37.13 -7.90 45.98
N TRP A 84 -36.63 -6.74 46.43
CA TRP A 84 -37.28 -5.89 47.42
C TRP A 84 -37.55 -4.51 46.84
N GLU A 85 -38.69 -3.92 47.17
CA GLU A 85 -39.04 -2.55 46.81
C GLU A 85 -38.75 -1.62 48.00
N TYR A 86 -38.25 -0.42 47.71
CA TYR A 86 -37.92 0.60 48.72
C TYR A 86 -38.61 1.93 48.40
N ASP A 87 -39.05 2.66 49.42
CA ASP A 87 -39.55 4.05 49.28
C ASP A 87 -38.41 5.07 49.14
N ALA A 88 -38.77 6.34 48.95
CA ALA A 88 -37.83 7.45 48.80
C ALA A 88 -36.92 7.68 50.03
N ASP A 89 -37.31 7.15 51.19
CA ASP A 89 -36.55 7.22 52.44
C ASP A 89 -35.74 5.92 52.71
N GLY A 90 -35.75 4.97 51.76
CA GLY A 90 -34.99 3.72 51.83
C GLY A 90 -35.62 2.65 52.73
N ARG A 91 -36.93 2.74 53.02
CA ARG A 91 -37.67 1.70 53.77
C ARG A 91 -38.31 0.72 52.83
N ILE A 92 -38.29 -0.56 53.20
CA ILE A 92 -38.89 -1.65 52.42
C ILE A 92 -40.41 -1.45 52.35
N THR A 93 -40.96 -1.35 51.14
CA THR A 93 -42.39 -1.13 50.89
C THR A 93 -43.17 -2.42 50.68
N ALA A 94 -42.50 -3.51 50.28
CA ALA A 94 -43.10 -4.81 50.00
C ALA A 94 -42.22 -5.98 50.50
N PRO A 95 -42.82 -7.11 50.93
CA PRO A 95 -42.06 -8.32 51.26
C PRO A 95 -41.32 -8.84 50.01
N GLY A 96 -40.10 -9.33 50.21
CA GLY A 96 -39.23 -9.75 49.11
C GLY A 96 -39.85 -10.87 48.26
N GLU A 97 -39.96 -10.65 46.95
CA GLU A 97 -40.47 -11.65 46.02
C GLU A 97 -39.35 -12.62 45.63
N ARG A 98 -39.64 -13.93 45.68
CA ARG A 98 -38.71 -14.99 45.27
C ARG A 98 -38.94 -15.31 43.80
N ILE A 99 -37.95 -15.03 42.97
CA ILE A 99 -37.91 -15.38 41.56
C ILE A 99 -37.09 -16.66 41.39
N PRO A 100 -37.70 -17.80 41.00
CA PRO A 100 -36.96 -19.03 40.75
C PRO A 100 -36.04 -18.86 39.53
N LEU A 101 -34.79 -19.31 39.65
CA LEU A 101 -33.80 -19.21 38.59
C LEU A 101 -33.84 -20.52 37.81
N VAL A 102 -34.27 -20.45 36.55
CA VAL A 102 -34.23 -21.61 35.65
C VAL A 102 -32.79 -21.77 35.17
N VAL A 103 -32.07 -22.74 35.76
CA VAL A 103 -30.76 -23.14 35.25
C VAL A 103 -30.98 -23.99 34.01
N LEU A 104 -30.62 -23.44 32.86
CA LEU A 104 -30.52 -24.23 31.64
C LEU A 104 -29.22 -25.04 31.76
N GLU A 105 -29.32 -26.33 32.07
CA GLU A 105 -28.24 -27.28 31.87
C GLU A 105 -28.42 -27.92 30.49
N PRO A 106 -27.83 -27.37 29.42
CA PRO A 106 -27.89 -28.01 28.13
C PRO A 106 -27.03 -29.28 28.18
N ASP A 107 -27.66 -30.45 28.27
CA ASP A 107 -27.02 -31.78 28.25
C ASP A 107 -26.08 -32.01 27.05
N GLN A 108 -26.03 -31.09 26.07
CA GLN A 108 -25.34 -31.25 24.79
C GLN A 108 -24.65 -29.98 24.25
N PHE A 109 -24.52 -28.89 25.02
CA PHE A 109 -23.82 -27.72 24.49
C PHE A 109 -22.30 -27.89 24.55
N ILE A 110 -21.74 -28.45 23.48
CA ILE A 110 -20.29 -28.50 23.29
C ILE A 110 -19.84 -27.15 22.71
N ALA A 111 -19.36 -26.26 23.59
CA ALA A 111 -18.84 -24.95 23.19
C ALA A 111 -17.78 -25.10 22.09
N HIS A 112 -17.93 -24.35 20.99
CA HIS A 112 -16.95 -24.31 19.91
C HIS A 112 -15.57 -23.88 20.46
N PRO A 113 -14.44 -24.40 19.94
CA PRO A 113 -13.13 -23.93 20.39
C PRO A 113 -13.01 -22.42 20.22
N PRO A 114 -12.37 -21.72 21.17
CA PRO A 114 -12.13 -20.29 21.04
C PRO A 114 -11.26 -20.02 19.81
N TYR A 115 -11.58 -18.96 19.07
CA TYR A 115 -10.78 -18.47 17.96
C TYR A 115 -10.86 -16.95 17.91
N GLN A 116 -9.79 -16.31 17.43
CA GLN A 116 -9.75 -14.87 17.24
C GLN A 116 -10.20 -14.52 15.82
N PHE A 117 -10.85 -13.36 15.69
CA PHE A 117 -11.15 -12.79 14.39
C PHE A 117 -9.86 -12.64 13.58
N CYS A 118 -9.92 -13.01 12.30
CA CYS A 118 -8.83 -12.89 11.36
C CYS A 118 -9.42 -12.57 10.00
N THR A 119 -8.93 -11.49 9.43
CA THR A 119 -9.32 -11.02 8.09
C THR A 119 -8.81 -12.03 7.07
N PRO A 120 -9.70 -12.68 6.30
CA PRO A 120 -9.28 -13.63 5.27
C PRO A 120 -8.44 -12.92 4.21
N ALA A 121 -7.29 -13.49 3.87
CA ALA A 121 -6.41 -12.99 2.84
C ALA A 121 -5.89 -14.12 1.96
N SER A 122 -5.80 -13.86 0.66
CA SER A 122 -5.20 -14.80 -0.31
C SER A 122 -3.72 -14.51 -0.58
N ARG A 123 -3.22 -13.37 -0.08
CA ARG A 123 -1.84 -12.89 -0.30
C ARG A 123 -1.40 -12.10 0.93
N ASN A 124 -0.09 -12.10 1.14
CA ASN A 124 0.53 -11.30 2.18
C ASN A 124 0.24 -9.80 2.01
N LEU A 125 0.11 -9.11 3.14
CA LEU A 125 -0.05 -7.66 3.22
C LEU A 125 1.15 -7.10 3.96
N THR A 126 1.86 -6.12 3.40
CA THR A 126 2.91 -5.44 4.17
C THR A 126 2.24 -4.64 5.28
N ALA A 127 2.63 -4.88 6.54
CA ALA A 127 2.11 -4.10 7.66
C ALA A 127 2.50 -2.63 7.46
N ARG A 128 1.55 -1.72 7.69
CA ARG A 128 1.82 -0.28 7.58
C ARG A 128 2.80 0.09 8.70
N MET A 129 3.98 0.65 8.41
CA MET A 129 4.83 1.12 9.52
C MET A 129 4.26 2.36 10.23
N ILE A 130 3.13 2.91 9.75
CA ILE A 130 2.33 3.91 10.47
C ILE A 130 1.76 3.34 11.78
N ASP A 131 1.62 2.01 11.90
CA ASP A 131 1.21 1.34 13.14
C ASP A 131 2.15 1.65 14.33
N ASN A 132 3.36 2.18 14.10
CA ASN A 132 4.37 2.30 15.16
C ASN A 132 4.51 3.69 15.77
N ALA A 133 3.98 4.75 15.14
CA ALA A 133 4.04 6.07 15.77
C ALA A 133 2.93 6.23 16.79
N GLN A 134 1.78 5.59 16.59
CA GLN A 134 0.57 5.92 17.33
C GLN A 134 -0.27 4.67 17.62
N ALA A 135 -0.76 4.54 18.85
CA ALA A 135 -1.62 3.45 19.27
C ALA A 135 -3.03 3.62 18.65
N PRO A 136 -3.56 2.61 17.96
CA PRO A 136 -4.89 2.68 17.36
C PRO A 136 -6.02 2.53 18.40
N PHE A 137 -5.79 1.75 19.46
CA PHE A 137 -6.68 1.56 20.62
C PHE A 137 -5.92 0.89 21.77
N VAL A 138 -6.54 0.82 22.96
CA VAL A 138 -6.01 0.08 24.11
C VAL A 138 -6.67 -1.31 24.18
N PRO A 139 -5.95 -2.41 23.94
CA PRO A 139 -6.51 -3.75 24.01
C PRO A 139 -6.78 -4.16 25.47
N TYR A 140 -7.82 -4.98 25.67
CA TYR A 140 -8.24 -5.51 26.97
C TYR A 140 -8.33 -4.44 28.09
N PRO A 141 -9.05 -3.31 27.87
CA PRO A 141 -9.00 -2.16 28.78
C PRO A 141 -9.51 -2.48 30.20
N GLU A 142 -10.37 -3.50 30.32
CA GLU A 142 -10.97 -3.93 31.59
C GLU A 142 -10.16 -5.04 32.30
N GLU A 143 -9.16 -5.63 31.64
CA GLU A 143 -8.42 -6.78 32.17
C GLU A 143 -7.11 -6.33 32.83
N SER A 144 -7.09 -6.28 34.17
CA SER A 144 -5.92 -5.85 34.94
C SER A 144 -4.66 -6.72 34.75
N ALA A 145 -4.82 -7.94 34.25
CA ALA A 145 -3.71 -8.85 33.96
C ALA A 145 -2.96 -8.46 32.66
N PHE A 146 -3.62 -7.73 31.76
CA PHE A 146 -2.98 -7.25 30.54
C PHE A 146 -1.97 -6.13 30.88
N PRO A 147 -0.72 -6.19 30.38
CA PRO A 147 0.29 -5.19 30.72
C PRO A 147 0.15 -3.91 29.87
N HIS A 148 -0.90 -3.12 30.10
CA HIS A 148 -1.22 -1.91 29.30
C HIS A 148 -0.05 -0.93 29.18
N LYS A 149 0.69 -0.70 30.28
CA LYS A 149 1.85 0.21 30.27
C LYS A 149 2.95 -0.23 29.31
N ARG A 150 3.20 -1.55 29.21
CA ARG A 150 4.20 -2.12 28.29
C ARG A 150 3.72 -2.02 26.84
N TYR A 151 2.43 -2.28 26.61
CA TYR A 151 1.83 -2.12 25.29
C TYR A 151 1.93 -0.66 24.82
N LEU A 152 1.46 0.29 25.63
CA LEU A 152 1.45 1.72 25.28
C LEU A 152 2.84 2.33 25.14
N ALA A 153 3.85 1.81 25.85
CA ALA A 153 5.24 2.25 25.71
C ALA A 153 5.85 1.95 24.33
N SER A 154 5.15 1.20 23.47
CA SER A 154 5.58 0.93 22.10
C SER A 154 5.14 1.99 21.09
N PHE A 155 4.42 3.03 21.52
CA PHE A 155 3.85 4.07 20.66
C PHE A 155 4.19 5.48 21.19
N ASP A 156 4.25 6.49 20.31
CA ASP A 156 4.55 7.89 20.67
C ASP A 156 3.29 8.67 21.11
N GLY A 157 2.09 8.18 20.83
CA GLY A 157 0.81 8.82 21.14
C GLY A 157 -0.37 7.96 20.66
N PHE A 158 -1.56 8.55 20.53
CA PHE A 158 -2.73 7.88 19.99
C PHE A 158 -3.13 8.35 18.59
N GLN A 159 -3.62 7.43 17.75
CA GLN A 159 -3.93 7.75 16.35
C GLN A 159 -4.98 8.86 16.21
N TRP A 160 -5.92 8.95 17.15
CA TRP A 160 -6.96 9.99 17.20
C TRP A 160 -6.46 11.37 17.68
N GLU A 161 -5.19 11.50 18.07
CA GLU A 161 -4.57 12.78 18.44
C GLU A 161 -4.02 13.53 17.22
N ASN A 162 -3.52 12.80 16.20
CA ASN A 162 -2.85 13.39 15.03
C ASN A 162 -3.75 13.59 13.80
N ASP A 163 -4.90 12.90 13.72
CA ASP A 163 -5.85 13.03 12.60
C ASP A 163 -6.90 14.14 12.82
N GLN A 164 -6.76 14.93 13.89
CA GLN A 164 -7.59 16.12 14.13
C GLN A 164 -7.12 17.28 13.26
N ARG A 165 -7.31 17.17 11.94
CA ARG A 165 -7.42 18.36 11.10
C ARG A 165 -8.72 19.03 11.50
N ASP A 166 -8.62 20.18 12.16
CA ASP A 166 -9.80 20.93 12.58
C ASP A 166 -10.56 21.40 11.32
N PRO A 167 -11.74 20.85 11.01
CA PRO A 167 -12.50 21.25 9.83
C PRO A 167 -12.96 22.71 9.92
N ASP A 168 -13.04 23.29 11.14
CA ASP A 168 -13.34 24.70 11.32
C ASP A 168 -12.20 25.57 10.76
N ASP A 169 -10.95 25.21 11.08
CA ASP A 169 -9.77 25.96 10.64
C ASP A 169 -9.59 25.88 9.11
N GLU A 170 -9.89 24.74 8.49
CA GLU A 170 -9.90 24.60 7.01
C GLU A 170 -10.87 25.60 6.36
N VAL A 171 -12.08 25.74 6.90
CA VAL A 171 -13.11 26.66 6.37
C VAL A 171 -12.74 28.12 6.61
N ILE A 172 -12.20 28.44 7.78
CA ILE A 172 -11.71 29.79 8.13
C ILE A 172 -10.57 30.20 7.18
N GLN A 173 -9.60 29.31 6.95
CA GLN A 173 -8.48 29.60 6.06
C GLN A 173 -8.93 29.75 4.61
N TYR A 174 -9.83 28.90 4.12
CA TYR A 174 -10.36 29.01 2.75
C TYR A 174 -11.07 30.35 2.52
N GLU A 175 -11.93 30.76 3.44
CA GLU A 175 -12.63 32.04 3.35
C GLU A 175 -11.65 33.22 3.47
N THR A 176 -10.60 33.09 4.29
CA THR A 176 -9.52 34.09 4.38
C THR A 176 -8.83 34.28 3.02
N VAL A 177 -8.47 33.19 2.34
CA VAL A 177 -7.87 33.23 0.99
C VAL A 177 -8.82 33.89 -0.01
N ARG A 178 -10.10 33.53 0.03
CA ARG A 178 -11.12 34.12 -0.84
C ARG A 178 -11.20 35.64 -0.65
N ARG A 179 -11.27 36.13 0.59
CA ARG A 179 -11.34 37.58 0.87
C ARG A 179 -10.05 38.30 0.48
N LEU A 180 -8.89 37.70 0.73
CA LEU A 180 -7.61 38.26 0.30
C LEU A 180 -7.53 38.43 -1.22
N HIS A 181 -7.92 37.41 -1.96
CA HIS A 181 -7.86 37.46 -3.41
C HIS A 181 -8.97 38.33 -4.03
N VAL A 182 -10.24 38.07 -3.69
CA VAL A 182 -11.40 38.67 -4.35
C VAL A 182 -11.70 40.08 -3.84
N GLU A 183 -11.55 40.34 -2.54
CA GLU A 183 -11.94 41.63 -1.94
C GLU A 183 -10.76 42.58 -1.79
N ARG A 184 -9.54 42.04 -1.57
CA ARG A 184 -8.32 42.84 -1.43
C ARG A 184 -7.38 42.78 -2.63
N GLY A 185 -7.67 41.97 -3.65
CA GLY A 185 -6.92 41.93 -4.90
C GLY A 185 -5.52 41.33 -4.79
N PHE A 186 -5.24 40.51 -3.76
CA PHE A 186 -3.92 39.90 -3.60
C PHE A 186 -3.67 38.86 -4.71
N PRO A 187 -2.48 38.86 -5.35
CA PRO A 187 -2.06 37.80 -6.27
C PRO A 187 -1.96 36.44 -5.58
N ALA A 188 -2.20 35.35 -6.32
CA ALA A 188 -2.11 33.99 -5.79
C ALA A 188 -0.73 33.68 -5.19
N GLU A 189 0.33 34.05 -5.90
CA GLU A 189 1.73 33.87 -5.51
C GLU A 189 2.02 34.55 -4.16
N THR A 190 1.56 35.80 -3.99
CA THR A 190 1.72 36.54 -2.74
C THR A 190 0.99 35.88 -1.58
N ILE A 191 -0.19 35.32 -1.81
CA ILE A 191 -0.92 34.57 -0.78
C ILE A 191 -0.18 33.28 -0.44
N ASP A 192 0.32 32.52 -1.42
CA ASP A 192 1.08 31.28 -1.15
C ASP A 192 2.37 31.56 -0.36
N ASP A 193 3.09 32.64 -0.68
CA ASP A 193 4.29 33.05 0.07
C ASP A 193 3.95 33.46 1.51
N ILE A 194 2.86 34.21 1.74
CA ILE A 194 2.36 34.49 3.10
C ILE A 194 2.04 33.20 3.86
N MET A 195 1.38 32.25 3.18
CA MET A 195 0.97 30.97 3.76
C MET A 195 2.13 29.99 3.96
N ARG A 196 3.25 30.19 3.26
CA ARG A 196 4.45 29.35 3.34
C ARG A 196 5.24 29.56 4.62
N ASP A 197 5.36 30.80 5.06
CA ASP A 197 6.28 31.20 6.13
C ASP A 197 5.60 31.39 7.49
N HIS A 198 4.29 31.15 7.60
CA HIS A 198 3.52 31.34 8.82
C HIS A 198 2.93 30.04 9.36
N SER A 199 3.11 29.77 10.66
CA SER A 199 2.68 28.52 11.31
C SER A 199 1.16 28.32 11.39
N SER A 200 0.38 29.40 11.39
CA SER A 200 -1.09 29.34 11.44
C SER A 200 -1.77 29.22 10.07
N PHE A 201 -1.02 29.30 8.96
CA PHE A 201 -1.59 29.18 7.62
C PHE A 201 -1.04 27.93 6.93
N ARG A 202 -1.92 27.23 6.20
CA ARG A 202 -1.53 26.12 5.34
C ARG A 202 -1.29 26.64 3.95
N ARG A 203 -0.22 26.16 3.29
CA ARG A 203 0.05 26.47 1.88
C ARG A 203 -1.17 26.14 1.01
N LEU A 204 -1.42 26.99 0.02
CA LEU A 204 -2.59 26.87 -0.87
C LEU A 204 -2.60 25.51 -1.57
N ARG A 205 -1.45 25.13 -2.15
CA ARG A 205 -1.21 23.82 -2.74
C ARG A 205 0.23 23.37 -2.44
N LEU A 206 0.39 22.11 -2.08
CA LEU A 206 1.69 21.44 -1.89
C LEU A 206 1.99 20.48 -3.05
N SER A 207 0.94 19.95 -3.69
CA SER A 207 0.99 19.13 -4.90
C SER A 207 -0.37 19.15 -5.60
N ASN A 208 -0.52 18.36 -6.67
CA ASN A 208 -1.81 18.11 -7.32
C ASN A 208 -2.87 17.51 -6.37
N GLU A 209 -2.42 16.84 -5.30
CA GLU A 209 -3.27 16.08 -4.38
C GLU A 209 -3.05 16.47 -2.91
N SER A 210 -2.49 17.65 -2.65
CA SER A 210 -2.26 18.12 -1.27
C SER A 210 -2.19 19.64 -1.17
N GLY A 211 -2.53 20.16 0.01
CA GLY A 211 -2.62 21.59 0.32
C GLY A 211 -4.06 22.03 0.59
N LEU A 212 -4.22 23.25 1.09
CA LEU A 212 -5.51 23.77 1.57
C LEU A 212 -6.63 23.64 0.52
N LEU A 213 -6.37 24.04 -0.74
CA LEU A 213 -7.36 24.02 -1.80
C LEU A 213 -7.77 22.59 -2.21
N TRP A 214 -6.82 21.64 -2.16
CA TRP A 214 -7.14 20.24 -2.39
C TRP A 214 -7.99 19.67 -1.25
N ASP A 215 -7.56 19.85 0.01
CA ASP A 215 -8.25 19.27 1.17
C ASP A 215 -9.69 19.78 1.28
N VAL A 216 -9.92 21.08 1.04
CA VAL A 216 -11.28 21.67 1.02
C VAL A 216 -12.12 21.12 -0.14
N SER A 217 -11.52 20.84 -1.30
CA SER A 217 -12.24 20.27 -2.45
C SER A 217 -12.70 18.82 -2.24
N GLN A 218 -12.11 18.10 -1.27
CA GLN A 218 -12.51 16.72 -0.95
C GLN A 218 -13.70 16.65 0.02
N ARG A 219 -14.21 17.79 0.48
CA ARG A 219 -15.29 17.88 1.47
C ARG A 219 -16.51 18.59 0.87
N ASP A 220 -17.68 18.25 1.40
CA ASP A 220 -18.86 19.06 1.16
C ASP A 220 -18.69 20.43 1.82
N PRO A 221 -18.95 21.55 1.12
CA PRO A 221 -18.80 22.88 1.70
C PRO A 221 -19.79 23.08 2.84
N LEU A 222 -19.30 23.48 4.02
CA LEU A 222 -20.16 23.92 5.11
C LEU A 222 -20.98 25.13 4.66
N LYS A 223 -22.30 25.10 4.91
CA LYS A 223 -23.22 26.20 4.59
C LYS A 223 -23.13 27.31 5.63
N VAL A 224 -21.95 27.90 5.77
CA VAL A 224 -21.72 29.06 6.65
C VAL A 224 -22.39 30.28 6.05
N ILE A 225 -23.13 31.03 6.87
CA ILE A 225 -23.64 32.36 6.53
C ILE A 225 -22.72 33.37 7.20
N TRP A 226 -21.89 34.03 6.41
CA TRP A 226 -20.91 35.01 6.89
C TRP A 226 -21.60 36.33 7.29
N GLY A 227 -20.88 37.22 7.97
CA GLY A 227 -21.43 38.48 8.50
C GLY A 227 -22.04 39.40 7.43
N ASP A 228 -21.69 39.20 6.16
CA ASP A 228 -22.21 39.92 4.99
C ASP A 228 -23.50 39.31 4.40
N GLY A 229 -24.05 38.26 5.02
CA GLY A 229 -25.28 37.59 4.61
C GLY A 229 -25.13 36.65 3.41
N ARG A 230 -23.91 36.41 2.91
CA ARG A 230 -23.66 35.46 1.82
C ARG A 230 -23.46 34.06 2.38
N LEU A 231 -24.05 33.05 1.72
CA LEU A 231 -23.67 31.67 1.97
C LEU A 231 -22.30 31.41 1.34
N ALA A 232 -21.48 30.58 2.00
CA ALA A 232 -20.26 30.02 1.42
C ALA A 232 -20.49 29.34 0.05
N SER A 233 -21.73 28.89 -0.23
CA SER A 233 -22.13 28.29 -1.52
C SER A 233 -22.64 29.29 -2.57
N SER A 234 -22.78 30.58 -2.25
CA SER A 234 -23.34 31.59 -3.15
C SER A 234 -22.35 32.75 -3.39
N LYS A 235 -21.52 32.61 -4.44
CA LYS A 235 -20.62 33.60 -5.12
C LYS A 235 -19.11 33.41 -4.92
N PRO A 236 -18.33 33.95 -5.89
CA PRO A 236 -17.65 33.16 -6.90
C PRO A 236 -16.58 32.25 -6.28
N HIS A 237 -16.54 30.99 -6.73
CA HIS A 237 -15.40 30.12 -6.45
C HIS A 237 -14.11 30.84 -6.83
N LEU A 238 -13.01 30.62 -6.09
CA LEU A 238 -11.68 31.03 -6.54
C LEU A 238 -11.54 30.63 -8.01
N PRO A 239 -11.06 31.51 -8.90
CA PRO A 239 -11.04 31.22 -10.32
C PRO A 239 -10.36 29.87 -10.61
N PRO A 240 -10.79 29.09 -11.63
CA PRO A 240 -10.20 27.78 -11.92
C PRO A 240 -8.67 27.82 -12.10
N HIS A 241 -8.14 28.93 -12.63
CA HIS A 241 -6.70 29.18 -12.79
C HIS A 241 -5.97 29.47 -11.46
N PHE A 242 -6.67 29.96 -10.44
CA PHE A 242 -6.16 30.12 -9.06
C PHE A 242 -5.82 28.76 -8.41
N ALA A 243 -6.35 27.68 -8.98
CA ALA A 243 -6.09 26.30 -8.59
C ALA A 243 -5.18 25.55 -9.57
N GLN A 244 -4.84 26.11 -10.74
CA GLN A 244 -4.13 25.43 -11.82
C GLN A 244 -2.85 26.19 -12.21
N GLU A 245 -1.78 26.00 -11.42
CA GLU A 245 -0.40 26.21 -11.88
C GLU A 245 0.32 24.88 -12.07
N PHE A 246 -0.32 23.91 -12.74
CA PHE A 246 0.33 22.69 -13.21
C PHE A 246 -0.28 22.28 -14.55
N PRO A 247 0.53 21.66 -15.43
CA PRO A 247 0.73 22.10 -16.80
C PRO A 247 -0.56 22.13 -17.61
N THR A 248 -0.54 22.94 -18.67
CA THR A 248 -1.51 22.85 -19.76
C THR A 248 -1.83 21.38 -20.03
N SER A 249 -3.08 21.05 -20.36
CA SER A 249 -3.55 19.68 -20.59
C SER A 249 -2.67 18.83 -21.51
N ASN A 250 -1.69 19.43 -22.18
CA ASN A 250 -0.84 18.88 -23.22
C ASN A 250 0.54 18.38 -22.73
N ASP A 251 1.04 18.73 -21.52
CA ASP A 251 2.30 18.13 -21.00
C ASP A 251 2.08 16.72 -20.42
N ILE A 252 2.03 15.73 -21.31
CA ILE A 252 1.82 14.32 -20.94
C ILE A 252 2.96 13.72 -20.13
N PHE A 253 4.19 14.26 -20.21
CA PHE A 253 5.34 13.68 -19.52
C PHE A 253 5.19 13.87 -18.00
N ILE A 254 4.80 15.09 -17.59
CA ILE A 254 4.47 15.39 -16.19
C ILE A 254 3.24 14.61 -15.75
N GLN A 255 2.19 14.52 -16.58
CA GLN A 255 0.98 13.77 -16.24
C GLN A 255 1.26 12.28 -16.02
N ILE A 256 2.03 11.64 -16.90
CA ILE A 256 2.42 10.24 -16.76
C ILE A 256 3.26 10.06 -15.50
N ASN A 257 4.25 10.91 -15.24
CA ASN A 257 5.05 10.83 -14.01
C ASN A 257 4.20 11.00 -12.75
N SER A 258 3.24 11.92 -12.74
CA SER A 258 2.28 12.10 -11.64
C SER A 258 1.30 10.93 -11.50
N GLY A 259 0.94 10.26 -12.59
CA GLY A 259 0.09 9.07 -12.56
C GLY A 259 0.85 7.82 -12.11
N LEU A 260 2.10 7.67 -12.53
CA LEU A 260 2.95 6.52 -12.21
C LEU A 260 3.14 6.35 -10.70
N THR A 261 3.30 7.44 -9.95
CA THR A 261 3.41 7.38 -8.48
C THR A 261 2.18 6.76 -7.81
N LYS A 262 1.06 6.64 -8.52
CA LYS A 262 -0.16 6.02 -8.01
C LYS A 262 -0.27 4.54 -8.36
N PHE A 263 0.52 4.02 -9.30
CA PHE A 263 0.49 2.60 -9.65
C PHE A 263 1.52 1.80 -8.87
N CYS A 264 1.12 0.61 -8.43
CA CYS A 264 2.03 -0.31 -7.78
C CYS A 264 3.13 -0.76 -8.77
N PRO A 265 4.42 -0.65 -8.43
CA PRO A 265 5.51 -1.13 -9.27
C PRO A 265 5.65 -2.66 -9.19
N ASN A 266 4.94 -3.32 -8.26
CA ASN A 266 4.97 -4.76 -8.11
C ASN A 266 4.38 -5.45 -9.35
N LEU A 267 5.12 -6.40 -9.92
CA LEU A 267 4.77 -7.10 -11.15
C LEU A 267 3.46 -7.90 -11.07
N ASN A 268 3.02 -8.27 -9.86
CA ASN A 268 1.75 -8.98 -9.60
C ASN A 268 0.61 -8.06 -9.14
N CYS A 269 0.76 -6.74 -9.30
CA CYS A 269 -0.23 -5.78 -8.85
C CYS A 269 -0.54 -4.74 -9.93
N ILE A 270 -1.83 -4.62 -10.24
CA ILE A 270 -2.38 -3.60 -11.14
C ILE A 270 -3.19 -2.55 -10.38
N MET A 271 -3.18 -2.61 -9.04
CA MET A 271 -4.02 -1.76 -8.21
C MET A 271 -3.42 -0.35 -8.08
N HIS A 272 -4.26 0.64 -8.38
CA HIS A 272 -4.00 2.04 -8.11
C HIS A 272 -4.01 2.30 -6.60
N CYS A 273 -3.08 3.11 -6.09
CA CYS A 273 -2.84 3.38 -4.68
C CYS A 273 -2.81 2.11 -3.80
N CYS A 274 -2.30 1.00 -4.36
CA CYS A 274 -2.10 -0.29 -3.68
C CYS A 274 -1.48 -0.17 -2.28
N GLN A 275 -2.31 -0.28 -1.26
CA GLN A 275 -1.92 -0.29 0.15
C GLN A 275 -1.28 -1.62 0.60
N ILE A 276 -1.13 -2.58 -0.32
CA ILE A 276 -0.76 -3.97 0.00
C ILE A 276 0.75 -4.20 -0.06
N HIS A 277 1.41 -3.64 -1.08
CA HIS A 277 2.81 -3.93 -1.39
C HIS A 277 3.76 -2.75 -1.14
N ILE A 278 3.23 -1.54 -0.95
CA ILE A 278 4.02 -0.34 -0.67
C ILE A 278 3.41 0.34 0.54
N THR A 279 4.17 0.44 1.62
CA THR A 279 3.71 1.05 2.87
C THR A 279 4.37 2.39 3.17
N HIS A 280 5.50 2.72 2.53
CA HIS A 280 6.18 4.01 2.73
C HIS A 280 6.64 4.63 1.42
N ASP A 281 6.27 5.90 1.26
CA ASP A 281 6.63 6.81 0.18
C ASP A 281 6.55 6.18 -1.22
N TRP A 282 5.35 6.26 -1.80
CA TRP A 282 5.08 5.89 -3.19
C TRP A 282 6.12 6.44 -4.18
N SER A 283 6.71 7.60 -3.90
CA SER A 283 7.71 8.23 -4.77
C SER A 283 9.05 7.50 -4.79
N LEU A 284 9.42 6.77 -3.73
CA LEU A 284 10.65 5.96 -3.67
C LEU A 284 10.52 4.64 -4.43
N TYR A 285 9.30 4.09 -4.50
CA TYR A 285 9.03 2.78 -5.10
C TYR A 285 8.62 2.85 -6.57
N THR A 286 8.03 3.96 -6.99
CA THR A 286 7.74 4.20 -8.40
C THR A 286 8.70 5.27 -8.91
N PRO A 287 9.87 4.89 -9.44
CA PRO A 287 10.81 5.86 -9.95
C PRO A 287 10.18 6.66 -11.09
N ALA A 288 10.35 7.98 -11.04
CA ALA A 288 9.97 8.85 -12.14
C ALA A 288 10.64 8.39 -13.44
N LEU A 289 9.92 8.55 -14.54
CA LEU A 289 10.50 8.51 -15.88
C LEU A 289 11.47 9.67 -15.99
N THR A 290 12.71 9.35 -16.35
CA THR A 290 13.67 10.31 -16.86
C THR A 290 13.48 10.42 -18.37
N PRO A 291 13.71 11.60 -18.97
CA PRO A 291 13.75 11.72 -20.42
C PRO A 291 14.71 10.68 -21.01
N LYS A 292 14.28 9.98 -22.06
CA LYS A 292 15.18 9.03 -22.75
C LYS A 292 16.22 9.80 -23.55
N GLU A 293 17.42 9.26 -23.61
CA GLU A 293 18.49 9.75 -24.48
C GLU A 293 18.20 9.34 -25.94
N PRO A 294 18.33 10.24 -26.93
CA PRO A 294 18.18 9.90 -28.34
C PRO A 294 19.36 9.07 -28.85
N HIS A 295 19.08 8.12 -29.74
CA HIS A 295 20.06 7.22 -30.35
C HIS A 295 20.01 7.19 -31.88
N LEU A 296 19.02 7.85 -32.50
CA LEU A 296 18.94 8.04 -33.95
C LEU A 296 19.12 9.51 -34.31
N THR A 297 19.96 9.79 -35.30
CA THR A 297 20.07 11.09 -35.95
C THR A 297 18.92 11.31 -36.94
N SER A 298 18.68 12.56 -37.32
CA SER A 298 17.66 12.93 -38.30
C SER A 298 17.86 12.23 -39.64
N ALA A 299 19.12 12.01 -40.04
CA ALA A 299 19.46 11.26 -41.26
C ALA A 299 19.16 9.76 -41.14
N GLU A 300 19.51 9.14 -40.01
CA GLU A 300 19.30 7.70 -39.78
C GLU A 300 17.82 7.29 -39.75
N PHE A 301 16.89 8.23 -39.52
CA PHE A 301 15.46 7.96 -39.63
C PHE A 301 15.03 7.57 -41.05
N PHE A 302 15.65 8.14 -42.09
CA PHE A 302 15.34 7.78 -43.48
C PHE A 302 15.81 6.36 -43.83
N GLU A 303 16.83 5.86 -43.15
CA GLU A 303 17.38 4.51 -43.34
C GLU A 303 16.57 3.42 -42.63
N GLN A 304 15.73 3.79 -41.66
CA GLN A 304 14.88 2.81 -40.95
C GLN A 304 13.94 2.10 -41.93
N PRO A 305 13.67 0.79 -41.77
CA PRO A 305 12.74 0.07 -42.63
C PRO A 305 11.29 0.55 -42.42
N GLY A 306 10.49 0.65 -43.49
CA GLY A 306 9.07 0.99 -43.40
C GLY A 306 8.49 1.57 -44.68
N ALA A 307 7.17 1.44 -44.84
CA ALA A 307 6.43 2.08 -45.93
C ALA A 307 6.13 3.56 -45.61
N THR A 308 5.75 4.33 -46.64
CA THR A 308 5.23 5.69 -46.44
C THR A 308 3.87 5.64 -45.73
N CYS A 309 3.64 6.55 -44.77
CA CYS A 309 2.38 6.59 -43.99
C CYS A 309 1.26 7.39 -44.67
N GLY A 310 1.54 8.03 -45.81
CA GLY A 310 0.61 8.86 -46.59
C GLY A 310 1.34 9.99 -47.31
N ASP A 311 0.57 10.93 -47.87
CA ASP A 311 1.10 12.01 -48.73
C ASP A 311 1.97 13.03 -47.98
N ASN A 312 1.79 13.15 -46.66
CA ASN A 312 2.58 14.03 -45.79
C ASN A 312 3.68 13.28 -45.03
N CYS A 313 4.10 12.12 -45.52
CA CYS A 313 5.12 11.29 -44.85
C CYS A 313 6.50 11.97 -44.86
N PHE A 314 7.22 11.90 -43.74
CA PHE A 314 8.58 12.46 -43.66
C PHE A 314 9.54 11.85 -44.69
N ARG A 315 9.33 10.59 -45.09
CA ARG A 315 10.12 9.90 -46.12
C ARG A 315 9.97 10.49 -47.54
N LEU A 316 8.96 11.32 -47.75
CA LEU A 316 8.72 12.00 -49.03
C LEU A 316 9.37 13.40 -49.07
N ILE A 317 9.99 13.83 -47.96
CA ILE A 317 10.72 15.09 -47.89
C ILE A 317 12.04 14.92 -48.65
N ASP A 318 12.35 15.89 -49.51
CA ASP A 318 13.69 16.03 -50.08
C ASP A 318 14.64 16.60 -49.00
N PRO A 319 15.68 15.87 -48.58
CA PRO A 319 16.63 16.36 -47.57
C PRO A 319 17.32 17.67 -47.98
N ASP A 320 17.39 17.97 -49.27
CA ASP A 320 18.07 19.13 -49.83
C ASP A 320 17.14 20.37 -49.99
N ASP A 321 15.83 20.21 -49.84
CA ASP A 321 14.81 21.26 -50.09
C ASP A 321 13.96 21.55 -48.83
N MET A 322 14.64 21.81 -47.71
CA MET A 322 14.04 22.03 -46.39
C MET A 322 13.95 23.52 -46.05
N GLU A 323 13.08 24.27 -46.72
CA GLU A 323 12.76 25.64 -46.31
C GLU A 323 11.95 25.64 -44.99
N ASP A 324 12.32 26.53 -44.06
CA ASP A 324 11.60 26.77 -42.81
C ASP A 324 10.19 27.30 -43.10
N GLN A 325 9.21 26.40 -43.22
CA GLN A 325 7.82 26.80 -43.29
C GLN A 325 7.37 27.27 -41.90
N ASP A 326 6.76 28.44 -41.84
CA ASP A 326 6.15 28.98 -40.62
C ASP A 326 4.93 28.12 -40.25
N MET A 327 5.18 27.08 -39.45
CA MET A 327 4.17 26.11 -39.03
C MET A 327 3.77 26.41 -37.59
N SER A 328 2.93 27.43 -37.42
CA SER A 328 2.10 27.56 -36.22
C SER A 328 1.29 26.27 -36.07
N ILE A 329 1.59 25.49 -35.02
CA ILE A 329 0.94 24.22 -34.74
C ILE A 329 0.27 24.29 -33.37
N ASP A 330 -1.04 24.04 -33.37
CA ASP A 330 -1.75 23.65 -32.17
C ASP A 330 -1.15 22.34 -31.65
N ASN A 331 -0.72 22.30 -30.38
CA ASN A 331 -0.25 21.10 -29.67
C ASN A 331 1.28 20.78 -29.74
N LEU A 332 2.15 21.76 -30.00
CA LEU A 332 3.62 21.57 -29.95
C LEU A 332 4.12 21.05 -28.59
N ASP A 333 3.54 21.54 -27.49
CA ASP A 333 3.87 21.08 -26.12
C ASP A 333 3.69 19.57 -25.95
N PHE A 334 2.66 19.00 -26.60
CA PHE A 334 2.41 17.56 -26.55
C PHE A 334 3.49 16.77 -27.29
N LEU A 335 3.92 17.23 -28.47
CA LEU A 335 5.02 16.61 -29.22
C LEU A 335 6.33 16.68 -28.43
N GLN A 336 6.65 17.84 -27.84
CA GLN A 336 7.81 17.99 -26.97
C GLN A 336 7.79 16.98 -25.81
N SER A 337 6.63 16.82 -25.16
CA SER A 337 6.49 15.85 -24.08
C SER A 337 6.49 14.39 -24.53
N ALA A 338 6.00 14.07 -25.72
CA ALA A 338 6.10 12.74 -26.32
C ALA A 338 7.55 12.36 -26.63
N LEU A 339 8.34 13.30 -27.16
CA LEU A 339 9.76 13.09 -27.46
C LEU A 339 10.60 12.84 -26.19
N LYS A 340 10.21 13.39 -25.03
CA LYS A 340 10.84 13.03 -23.74
C LYS A 340 10.65 11.55 -23.39
N LEU A 341 9.54 10.92 -23.81
CA LEU A 341 9.25 9.50 -23.53
C LEU A 341 9.95 8.56 -24.52
N ASP A 342 10.02 8.95 -25.79
CA ASP A 342 10.67 8.17 -26.84
C ASP A 342 11.14 9.06 -28.00
N PRO A 343 12.39 9.57 -27.94
CA PRO A 343 12.91 10.47 -28.97
C PRO A 343 13.23 9.77 -30.29
N ASP A 344 13.33 8.43 -30.28
CA ASP A 344 13.68 7.60 -31.44
C ASP A 344 12.44 6.94 -32.08
N MET A 345 11.24 7.26 -31.59
CA MET A 345 9.99 6.79 -32.20
C MET A 345 9.87 7.36 -33.63
N LEU A 346 9.46 6.52 -34.58
CA LEU A 346 9.34 6.95 -35.98
C LEU A 346 8.39 8.16 -36.09
N PRO A 347 8.72 9.19 -36.89
CA PRO A 347 7.83 10.33 -37.11
C PRO A 347 6.44 9.92 -37.60
N CYS A 348 6.32 8.80 -38.30
CA CYS A 348 5.03 8.22 -38.71
C CYS A 348 4.15 7.83 -37.52
N ASP A 349 4.72 7.21 -36.49
CA ASP A 349 3.98 6.76 -35.31
C ASP A 349 3.65 7.95 -34.40
N LEU A 350 4.62 8.85 -34.21
CA LEU A 350 4.41 10.10 -33.47
C LEU A 350 3.35 10.99 -34.12
N ALA A 351 3.23 10.99 -35.46
CA ALA A 351 2.16 11.69 -36.18
C ALA A 351 0.77 11.24 -35.73
N VAL A 352 0.57 9.93 -35.57
CA VAL A 352 -0.70 9.36 -35.11
C VAL A 352 -0.95 9.73 -33.65
N ILE A 353 0.07 9.63 -32.79
CA ILE A 353 -0.03 9.89 -31.35
C ILE A 353 -0.30 11.38 -31.08
N CYS A 354 0.44 12.27 -31.75
CA CYS A 354 0.35 13.72 -31.57
C CYS A 354 -0.77 14.36 -32.40
N LYS A 355 -1.41 13.59 -33.30
CA LYS A 355 -2.40 14.06 -34.27
C LYS A 355 -1.88 15.21 -35.14
N LEU A 356 -0.62 15.10 -35.58
CA LEU A 356 0.07 16.07 -36.43
C LEU A 356 0.46 15.43 -37.77
N PRO A 357 0.59 16.21 -38.86
CA PRO A 357 1.14 15.71 -40.10
C PRO A 357 2.56 15.18 -39.91
N CYS A 358 2.86 14.01 -40.49
CA CYS A 358 4.12 13.29 -40.27
C CYS A 358 5.37 14.10 -40.61
N ARG A 359 5.35 14.84 -41.72
CA ARG A 359 6.43 15.76 -42.08
C ARG A 359 6.68 16.85 -41.03
N HIS A 360 5.63 17.42 -40.43
CA HIS A 360 5.79 18.47 -39.40
C HIS A 360 6.40 17.89 -38.13
N VAL A 361 5.99 16.68 -37.73
CA VAL A 361 6.60 15.97 -36.59
C VAL A 361 8.11 15.80 -36.80
N PHE A 362 8.53 15.43 -38.01
CA PHE A 362 9.95 15.28 -38.33
C PHE A 362 10.71 16.61 -38.23
N PHE A 363 10.21 17.69 -38.83
CA PHE A 363 10.81 19.03 -38.74
C PHE A 363 10.95 19.50 -37.30
N HIS A 364 9.86 19.44 -36.51
CA HIS A 364 9.91 19.85 -35.11
C HIS A 364 10.81 18.95 -34.27
N ARG A 365 10.86 17.63 -34.52
CA ARG A 365 11.83 16.77 -33.83
C ARG A 365 13.26 17.22 -34.10
N ARG A 366 13.61 17.52 -35.35
CA ARG A 366 14.93 18.00 -35.75
C ARG A 366 15.30 19.29 -35.00
N ASP A 367 14.34 20.20 -34.85
CA ASP A 367 14.58 21.47 -34.17
C ASP A 367 14.65 21.30 -32.64
N LEU A 368 13.95 20.31 -32.08
CA LEU A 368 13.90 20.03 -30.64
C LEU A 368 15.01 19.09 -30.14
N VAL A 369 15.59 18.27 -31.02
CA VAL A 369 16.63 17.29 -30.69
C VAL A 369 17.82 17.49 -31.63
N ASP A 370 18.89 18.12 -31.11
CA ASP A 370 20.12 18.34 -31.86
C ASP A 370 20.83 16.99 -32.13
N ASP A 371 21.14 16.71 -33.39
CA ASP A 371 21.86 15.49 -33.79
C ASP A 371 23.26 15.38 -33.15
N ARG A 372 23.83 16.49 -32.64
CA ARG A 372 25.07 16.50 -31.84
C ARG A 372 24.89 15.93 -30.43
N GLU A 373 23.65 15.91 -29.93
CA GLU A 373 23.27 15.37 -28.63
C GLU A 373 22.75 13.92 -28.74
N VAL A 374 22.84 13.30 -29.92
CA VAL A 374 22.51 11.89 -30.14
C VAL A 374 23.63 11.00 -29.59
N PHE A 375 23.28 10.14 -28.64
CA PHE A 375 24.23 9.25 -27.99
C PHE A 375 24.45 8.01 -28.84
N PRO A 376 25.70 7.54 -29.01
CA PRO A 376 25.97 6.33 -29.77
C PRO A 376 25.24 5.15 -29.12
N PRO A 377 24.63 4.25 -29.90
CA PRO A 377 23.91 3.11 -29.36
C PRO A 377 24.82 2.32 -28.41
N ALA A 378 24.30 1.97 -27.24
CA ALA A 378 25.06 1.25 -26.21
C ALA A 378 25.77 0.04 -26.85
N PRO A 379 27.08 -0.16 -26.62
CA PRO A 379 27.84 -1.18 -27.34
C PRO A 379 27.20 -2.55 -27.13
N VAL A 380 26.73 -3.15 -28.22
CA VAL A 380 26.25 -4.54 -28.22
C VAL A 380 27.42 -5.40 -27.77
N ILE A 381 27.32 -5.96 -26.56
CA ILE A 381 28.30 -6.95 -26.10
C ILE A 381 28.06 -8.22 -26.92
N GLU A 382 28.62 -8.27 -28.12
CA GLU A 382 28.66 -9.48 -28.92
C GLU A 382 29.33 -10.56 -28.09
N THR A 383 28.57 -11.60 -27.76
CA THR A 383 29.12 -12.81 -27.16
C THR A 383 29.89 -13.57 -28.24
N LYS A 384 31.07 -13.07 -28.61
CA LYS A 384 31.97 -13.77 -29.53
C LYS A 384 32.17 -15.19 -29.01
N LYS A 385 31.74 -16.17 -29.82
CA LYS A 385 31.95 -17.61 -29.58
C LYS A 385 33.41 -17.81 -29.18
N LYS A 386 33.64 -18.38 -28.00
CA LYS A 386 34.98 -18.60 -27.43
C LYS A 386 35.89 -19.30 -28.45
N ARG A 387 36.87 -18.57 -29.01
CA ARG A 387 38.11 -19.21 -29.49
C ARG A 387 38.88 -19.67 -28.26
N LYS A 388 39.27 -20.95 -28.23
CA LYS A 388 40.09 -21.53 -27.16
C LYS A 388 41.46 -20.86 -27.18
N GLY A 389 41.74 -20.00 -26.20
CA GLY A 389 43.09 -19.45 -26.00
C GLY A 389 43.10 -18.25 -25.06
N LYS A 390 43.79 -18.42 -23.91
CA LYS A 390 44.17 -17.45 -22.87
C LYS A 390 43.08 -16.47 -22.38
N ARG A 391 42.66 -16.66 -21.12
CA ARG A 391 41.74 -15.76 -20.39
C ARG A 391 42.31 -14.33 -20.37
N PRO A 392 41.64 -13.33 -20.96
CA PRO A 392 41.93 -11.95 -20.60
C PRO A 392 41.43 -11.73 -19.17
N GLN A 393 42.24 -11.07 -18.33
CA GLN A 393 41.79 -10.55 -17.04
C GLN A 393 40.66 -9.53 -17.31
N ARG A 394 39.41 -9.96 -17.19
CA ARG A 394 38.26 -9.05 -17.19
C ARG A 394 38.33 -8.23 -15.90
N LEU A 395 38.59 -6.93 -16.02
CA LEU A 395 38.29 -5.97 -14.95
C LEU A 395 36.83 -6.18 -14.50
N SER A 396 36.63 -6.26 -13.19
CA SER A 396 35.42 -6.75 -12.50
C SER A 396 34.22 -5.79 -12.52
N LEU A 397 34.07 -4.98 -13.57
CA LEU A 397 33.06 -3.92 -13.67
C LEU A 397 31.62 -4.46 -13.64
N TYR A 398 31.43 -5.71 -14.07
CA TYR A 398 30.15 -6.42 -14.04
C TYR A 398 30.29 -7.70 -13.20
N ARG A 399 30.11 -7.59 -11.88
CA ARG A 399 29.96 -8.79 -11.05
C ARG A 399 28.66 -9.50 -11.45
N LYS A 400 28.77 -10.67 -12.08
CA LYS A 400 27.61 -11.52 -12.37
C LYS A 400 26.97 -11.91 -11.04
N ALA A 401 25.66 -11.67 -10.90
CA ALA A 401 24.91 -12.17 -9.76
C ALA A 401 25.05 -13.70 -9.71
N ASP A 402 25.38 -14.23 -8.53
CA ASP A 402 25.71 -15.64 -8.34
C ASP A 402 24.43 -16.48 -8.33
N THR A 403 23.89 -16.80 -9.51
CA THR A 403 22.64 -17.57 -9.66
C THR A 403 22.75 -19.04 -9.26
N LYS A 404 23.93 -19.50 -8.79
CA LYS A 404 24.24 -20.92 -8.55
C LYS A 404 24.25 -21.32 -7.08
N LYS A 405 24.25 -20.37 -6.15
CA LYS A 405 24.16 -20.67 -4.73
C LYS A 405 22.78 -20.23 -4.25
N ARG A 406 22.04 -21.15 -3.60
CA ARG A 406 20.94 -20.80 -2.69
C ARG A 406 21.54 -19.92 -1.61
N ARG A 407 21.67 -18.62 -1.85
CA ARG A 407 21.89 -17.66 -0.78
C ARG A 407 20.54 -17.55 -0.07
N PRO A 408 20.50 -17.59 1.27
CA PRO A 408 19.35 -17.09 1.98
C PRO A 408 19.06 -15.68 1.43
N PHE A 409 17.82 -15.44 1.00
CA PHE A 409 17.40 -14.09 0.64
C PHE A 409 17.79 -13.17 1.79
N SER A 410 18.61 -12.17 1.51
CA SER A 410 19.07 -11.27 2.55
C SER A 410 18.01 -10.19 2.75
N ARG A 411 18.03 -9.56 3.93
CA ARG A 411 17.09 -8.54 4.43
C ARG A 411 16.75 -7.38 3.45
N GLN A 412 17.43 -7.26 2.30
CA GLN A 412 17.31 -6.14 1.35
C GLN A 412 16.58 -6.49 0.05
N ASP A 413 16.13 -7.72 -0.12
CA ASP A 413 15.63 -8.21 -1.41
C ASP A 413 14.09 -8.11 -1.58
N PHE A 414 13.30 -7.95 -0.51
CA PHE A 414 11.83 -8.06 -0.58
C PHE A 414 11.07 -6.79 -0.92
N HIS A 415 11.72 -5.63 -0.74
CA HIS A 415 11.17 -4.32 -1.05
C HIS A 415 12.18 -3.47 -1.81
N LEU A 416 12.99 -4.10 -2.66
CA LEU A 416 13.90 -3.33 -3.48
C LEU A 416 13.11 -2.64 -4.61
N PRO A 417 13.07 -1.31 -4.66
CA PRO A 417 12.34 -0.63 -5.73
C PRO A 417 13.05 -0.88 -7.08
N PRO A 418 12.28 -0.91 -8.18
CA PRO A 418 12.86 -1.05 -9.51
C PRO A 418 13.92 0.05 -9.73
N CYS A 419 15.10 -0.34 -10.21
CA CYS A 419 16.16 0.65 -10.43
C CYS A 419 15.77 1.63 -11.56
N SER A 420 16.02 2.91 -11.33
CA SER A 420 15.97 3.97 -12.34
C SER A 420 17.14 4.92 -12.10
N HIS A 421 18.10 4.94 -13.01
CA HIS A 421 19.29 5.77 -12.95
C HIS A 421 19.93 5.82 -14.34
N PRO A 422 20.68 6.89 -14.68
CA PRO A 422 21.45 6.92 -15.91
C PRO A 422 22.58 5.87 -15.88
N GLY A 423 22.95 5.40 -17.07
CA GLY A 423 24.06 4.46 -17.29
C GLY A 423 23.84 3.01 -16.79
N PRO A 424 24.85 2.13 -16.97
CA PRO A 424 24.68 0.68 -16.74
C PRO A 424 24.56 0.29 -15.25
N CYS A 425 23.74 -0.73 -14.97
CA CYS A 425 23.65 -1.36 -13.65
C CYS A 425 24.96 -2.08 -13.27
N SER A 426 25.90 -1.34 -12.69
CA SER A 426 27.27 -1.77 -12.39
C SER A 426 27.78 -1.19 -11.07
N GLN A 427 29.00 -1.53 -10.67
CA GLN A 427 29.65 -0.95 -9.49
C GLN A 427 30.09 0.50 -9.70
N VAL A 428 30.32 0.92 -10.95
CA VAL A 428 30.97 2.20 -11.31
C VAL A 428 30.02 3.37 -11.10
N LEU A 429 28.75 3.18 -11.43
CA LEU A 429 27.70 4.15 -11.13
C LEU A 429 27.11 3.81 -9.76
N MET A 430 27.43 4.61 -8.75
CA MET A 430 26.93 4.45 -7.38
C MET A 430 25.40 4.55 -7.24
N GLY A 431 24.61 4.53 -8.33
CA GLY A 431 23.15 4.68 -8.32
C GLY A 431 22.33 3.38 -8.36
N CYS A 432 22.89 2.24 -8.81
CA CYS A 432 22.07 1.04 -9.00
C CYS A 432 21.74 0.31 -7.70
N GLN A 433 20.52 0.46 -7.19
CA GLN A 433 20.05 -0.21 -5.98
C GLN A 433 20.05 -1.75 -6.11
N CYS A 434 19.65 -2.28 -7.28
CA CYS A 434 19.73 -3.73 -7.57
C CYS A 434 21.17 -4.25 -7.48
N PHE A 435 22.15 -3.49 -7.95
CA PHE A 435 23.54 -3.88 -7.81
C PHE A 435 24.00 -3.85 -6.35
N LYS A 436 23.68 -2.78 -5.62
CA LYS A 436 24.03 -2.62 -4.19
C LYS A 436 23.47 -3.73 -3.32
N ALA A 437 22.21 -4.08 -3.53
CA ALA A 437 21.54 -5.20 -2.85
C ALA A 437 22.02 -6.58 -3.34
N ASN A 438 22.91 -6.64 -4.34
CA ASN A 438 23.32 -7.88 -5.00
C ASN A 438 22.14 -8.69 -5.58
N SER A 439 21.05 -8.00 -5.90
CA SER A 439 19.83 -8.54 -6.49
C SER A 439 19.84 -8.42 -8.02
N LEU A 440 19.07 -9.28 -8.69
CA LEU A 440 18.87 -9.21 -10.13
C LEU A 440 17.91 -8.06 -10.46
N CYS A 441 18.06 -7.46 -11.64
CA CYS A 441 17.06 -6.50 -12.12
C CYS A 441 15.84 -7.28 -12.61
N GLU A 442 14.65 -6.84 -12.21
CA GLU A 442 13.38 -7.42 -12.59
C GLU A 442 12.78 -6.72 -13.81
N ARG A 443 11.68 -7.25 -14.37
CA ARG A 443 11.05 -6.68 -15.59
C ARG A 443 10.58 -5.23 -15.41
N ASN A 444 10.13 -4.87 -14.20
CA ASN A 444 9.71 -3.51 -13.81
C ASN A 444 10.87 -2.52 -13.60
N CYS A 445 12.13 -2.96 -13.54
CA CYS A 445 13.29 -2.05 -13.54
C CYS A 445 13.30 -1.18 -14.81
N ARG A 446 13.91 0.01 -14.74
CA ARG A 446 14.00 0.96 -15.87
C ARG A 446 15.33 0.92 -16.63
N CYS A 447 16.26 0.04 -16.25
CA CYS A 447 17.48 -0.19 -17.02
C CYS A 447 17.18 -0.79 -18.41
N PRO A 448 18.08 -0.73 -19.40
CA PRO A 448 17.80 -1.28 -20.73
C PRO A 448 17.44 -2.78 -20.71
N PRO A 449 16.59 -3.30 -21.63
CA PRO A 449 16.30 -4.73 -21.74
C PRO A 449 17.55 -5.61 -21.93
N THR A 450 18.61 -5.04 -22.52
CA THR A 450 19.92 -5.66 -22.71
C THR A 450 20.78 -5.70 -21.44
N CYS A 451 20.30 -5.16 -20.32
CA CYS A 451 21.03 -5.12 -19.07
C CYS A 451 21.47 -6.53 -18.62
N PRO A 452 22.78 -6.76 -18.37
CA PRO A 452 23.31 -8.10 -18.07
C PRO A 452 22.89 -8.62 -16.68
N ARG A 453 22.29 -7.77 -15.85
CA ARG A 453 21.75 -8.12 -14.53
C ARG A 453 20.26 -8.47 -14.55
N ARG A 454 19.56 -8.27 -15.67
CA ARG A 454 18.15 -8.61 -15.77
C ARG A 454 17.94 -10.12 -15.65
N TRP A 455 16.88 -10.51 -14.94
CA TRP A 455 16.40 -11.87 -15.00
C TRP A 455 15.92 -12.18 -16.43
N THR A 456 16.28 -13.35 -16.93
CA THR A 456 16.07 -13.75 -18.33
C THR A 456 15.13 -14.95 -18.45
N GLY A 457 14.46 -15.32 -17.36
CA GLY A 457 13.60 -16.49 -17.32
C GLY A 457 14.37 -17.83 -17.32
N CYS A 458 13.60 -18.91 -17.47
CA CYS A 458 14.12 -20.26 -17.55
C CYS A 458 14.86 -20.49 -18.88
N ASN A 459 15.85 -21.37 -18.86
CA ASN A 459 16.66 -21.74 -20.02
C ASN A 459 16.05 -22.89 -20.83
N SER A 460 16.64 -23.19 -21.99
CA SER A 460 16.26 -24.26 -22.92
C SER A 460 16.27 -25.69 -22.35
N THR A 461 16.76 -25.91 -21.12
CA THR A 461 16.58 -27.20 -20.43
C THR A 461 15.12 -27.44 -20.07
N CYS A 462 14.33 -26.39 -19.86
CA CYS A 462 12.88 -26.50 -19.61
C CYS A 462 12.10 -26.76 -20.90
N ALA A 463 12.61 -26.33 -22.06
CA ALA A 463 12.03 -26.66 -23.37
C ALA A 463 12.03 -28.17 -23.69
N ARG A 464 12.83 -28.98 -22.96
CA ARG A 464 12.90 -30.44 -23.12
C ARG A 464 12.19 -31.23 -22.01
N SER A 465 11.78 -30.56 -20.94
CA SER A 465 11.09 -31.13 -19.78
C SER A 465 10.17 -30.04 -19.22
N PRO A 466 8.91 -29.96 -19.69
CA PRO A 466 8.05 -28.80 -19.44
C PRO A 466 7.60 -28.66 -17.98
N THR A 467 7.87 -29.66 -17.15
CA THR A 467 7.50 -29.74 -15.72
C THR A 467 8.35 -28.87 -14.79
N CYS A 468 9.32 -28.09 -15.28
CA CYS A 468 10.14 -27.20 -14.43
C CYS A 468 10.62 -27.84 -13.11
N GLY A 469 11.12 -29.09 -13.20
CA GLY A 469 11.63 -29.84 -12.06
C GLY A 469 12.91 -29.26 -11.43
N ARG A 470 13.63 -30.05 -10.63
CA ARG A 470 14.80 -29.60 -9.83
C ARG A 470 15.93 -28.90 -10.60
N LYS A 471 16.02 -29.10 -11.92
CA LYS A 471 17.05 -28.50 -12.79
C LYS A 471 16.62 -27.15 -13.41
N CYS A 472 15.38 -26.72 -13.20
CA CYS A 472 14.91 -25.44 -13.69
C CYS A 472 15.69 -24.30 -13.03
N ARG A 473 16.18 -23.35 -13.85
CA ARG A 473 16.92 -22.17 -13.37
C ARG A 473 16.11 -21.35 -12.36
N CYS A 474 14.80 -21.19 -12.57
CA CYS A 474 13.92 -20.45 -11.66
C CYS A 474 13.80 -21.19 -10.32
N ARG A 475 13.46 -22.48 -10.35
CA ARG A 475 13.33 -23.30 -9.14
C ARG A 475 14.63 -23.39 -8.33
N MET A 476 15.78 -23.53 -9.00
CA MET A 476 17.09 -23.51 -8.33
C MET A 476 17.41 -22.16 -7.67
N ALA A 477 16.88 -21.06 -8.23
CA ALA A 477 17.01 -19.72 -7.68
C ALA A 477 15.97 -19.42 -6.57
N GLY A 478 15.11 -20.39 -6.20
CA GLY A 478 14.04 -20.15 -5.23
C GLY A 478 12.94 -19.23 -5.78
N ARG A 479 12.68 -19.28 -7.08
CA ARG A 479 11.69 -18.41 -7.74
C ARG A 479 10.70 -19.23 -8.55
N GLU A 480 9.46 -18.78 -8.59
CA GLU A 480 8.53 -19.26 -9.61
C GLU A 480 8.97 -18.83 -11.01
N CYS A 481 8.42 -19.50 -12.02
CA CYS A 481 8.60 -19.04 -13.39
C CYS A 481 7.84 -17.72 -13.59
N ASP A 482 8.41 -16.85 -14.40
CA ASP A 482 7.78 -15.59 -14.78
C ASP A 482 7.04 -15.83 -16.10
N PRO A 483 5.72 -15.60 -16.19
CA PRO A 483 4.93 -15.92 -17.38
C PRO A 483 5.32 -15.09 -18.62
N GLU A 484 5.98 -13.95 -18.45
CA GLU A 484 6.43 -13.09 -19.55
C GLU A 484 7.86 -13.44 -20.01
N LEU A 485 8.72 -13.95 -19.11
CA LEU A 485 10.10 -14.29 -19.43
C LEU A 485 10.32 -15.78 -19.73
N CYS A 486 9.58 -16.67 -19.08
CA CYS A 486 9.76 -18.12 -19.18
C CYS A 486 8.98 -18.72 -20.35
N THR A 487 9.34 -18.34 -21.58
CA THR A 487 8.71 -18.85 -22.81
C THR A 487 9.11 -20.29 -23.17
N ALA A 488 10.18 -20.81 -22.56
CA ALA A 488 10.65 -22.18 -22.78
C ALA A 488 9.87 -23.24 -21.98
N CYS A 489 9.02 -22.84 -21.03
CA CYS A 489 8.07 -23.71 -20.35
C CYS A 489 6.65 -23.14 -20.50
N ASP A 490 5.64 -23.92 -20.13
CA ASP A 490 4.24 -23.49 -20.18
C ASP A 490 3.85 -22.64 -18.94
N ALA A 491 4.64 -21.61 -18.63
CA ALA A 491 4.39 -20.70 -17.51
C ALA A 491 3.22 -19.76 -17.80
N ARG A 492 3.11 -19.27 -19.03
CA ARG A 492 2.07 -18.33 -19.49
C ARG A 492 0.67 -18.96 -19.65
N ASP A 493 0.55 -20.28 -19.49
CA ASP A 493 -0.70 -21.05 -19.60
C ASP A 493 -1.47 -20.78 -20.91
N THR A 494 -0.73 -20.61 -22.01
CA THR A 494 -1.35 -20.09 -23.25
C THR A 494 -2.14 -21.15 -24.03
N HIS A 495 -2.01 -22.46 -23.73
CA HIS A 495 -2.61 -23.58 -24.49
C HIS A 495 -2.53 -23.44 -26.02
N VAL A 496 -1.66 -22.59 -26.58
CA VAL A 496 -1.57 -22.39 -28.03
C VAL A 496 -0.79 -23.55 -28.58
N HIS A 497 -1.54 -24.48 -29.17
CA HIS A 497 -1.07 -25.46 -30.13
C HIS A 497 -0.16 -24.77 -31.17
N PHE A 498 1.15 -24.84 -30.99
CA PHE A 498 2.07 -24.77 -32.12
C PHE A 498 1.98 -26.13 -32.83
N PRO A 499 1.53 -26.19 -34.11
CA PRO A 499 1.31 -27.47 -34.81
C PRO A 499 2.57 -28.34 -34.92
N ASP A 500 3.76 -27.75 -34.79
CA ASP A 500 5.03 -28.43 -35.06
C ASP A 500 5.77 -28.94 -33.81
N ILE A 501 5.21 -28.77 -32.61
CA ILE A 501 5.78 -29.36 -31.39
C ILE A 501 4.71 -30.14 -30.63
N ILE A 502 4.30 -31.27 -31.22
CA ILE A 502 3.62 -32.35 -30.50
C ILE A 502 4.62 -32.97 -29.51
N ARG A 503 4.80 -32.33 -28.35
CA ARG A 503 5.37 -32.98 -27.17
C ARG A 503 4.64 -32.52 -25.92
N ARG A 504 3.55 -33.24 -25.62
CA ARG A 504 2.87 -33.41 -24.32
C ARG A 504 2.75 -32.14 -23.48
N SER A 505 1.55 -31.55 -23.49
CA SER A 505 1.08 -30.62 -22.46
C SER A 505 1.36 -31.19 -21.07
N THR A 506 2.41 -30.71 -20.43
CA THR A 506 2.57 -30.78 -18.98
C THR A 506 2.80 -29.34 -18.56
N ARG A 507 1.80 -28.76 -17.88
CA ARG A 507 1.86 -27.40 -17.33
C ARG A 507 3.17 -27.20 -16.54
N CYS A 508 3.67 -25.97 -16.50
CA CYS A 508 4.83 -25.63 -15.68
C CYS A 508 4.52 -25.87 -14.18
N GLU A 509 5.16 -26.86 -13.54
CA GLU A 509 5.01 -27.17 -12.10
C GLU A 509 5.87 -26.26 -11.19
N ASN A 510 6.11 -25.02 -11.60
CA ASN A 510 6.83 -24.01 -10.81
C ASN A 510 6.09 -22.66 -10.92
N MET A 511 4.77 -22.75 -10.80
CA MET A 511 3.75 -21.70 -10.94
C MET A 511 2.60 -21.87 -9.93
N GLU A 512 2.69 -22.86 -9.03
CA GLU A 512 1.60 -23.27 -8.14
C GLU A 512 1.08 -22.09 -7.29
N ILE A 513 1.96 -21.18 -6.86
CA ILE A 513 1.63 -20.01 -6.04
C ILE A 513 0.89 -18.97 -6.88
N GLN A 514 1.47 -18.58 -8.02
CA GLN A 514 0.85 -17.60 -8.92
C GLN A 514 -0.51 -18.07 -9.46
N ARG A 515 -0.72 -19.38 -9.58
CA ARG A 515 -1.99 -19.99 -10.02
C ARG A 515 -2.93 -20.38 -8.89
N SER A 516 -2.50 -20.26 -7.63
CA SER A 516 -3.25 -20.73 -6.46
C SER A 516 -3.67 -22.20 -6.53
N GLU A 517 -2.79 -23.04 -7.09
CA GLU A 517 -3.00 -24.49 -7.24
C GLU A 517 -2.54 -25.20 -5.95
N PHE A 518 -3.41 -25.22 -4.95
CA PHE A 518 -3.14 -25.77 -3.62
C PHE A 518 -4.03 -26.99 -3.30
N LYS A 519 -3.59 -27.83 -2.36
CA LYS A 519 -4.39 -28.97 -1.87
C LYS A 519 -5.57 -28.53 -1.00
N CYS A 520 -6.65 -29.30 -1.06
CA CYS A 520 -7.84 -29.02 -0.26
C CYS A 520 -7.72 -29.59 1.16
N PHE A 521 -8.16 -28.81 2.14
CA PHE A 521 -8.25 -29.23 3.55
C PHE A 521 -9.39 -28.50 4.28
N HIS A 522 -9.81 -29.05 5.42
CA HIS A 522 -10.88 -28.52 6.25
C HIS A 522 -10.39 -28.12 7.63
N ILE A 523 -10.97 -27.06 8.20
CA ILE A 523 -10.72 -26.69 9.60
C ILE A 523 -11.75 -27.39 10.49
N LYS A 524 -11.26 -28.14 11.47
CA LYS A 524 -12.10 -28.89 12.43
C LYS A 524 -11.53 -28.77 13.84
N ARG A 525 -12.29 -29.20 14.84
CA ARG A 525 -11.78 -29.32 16.22
C ARG A 525 -10.59 -30.27 16.26
N SER A 526 -9.54 -29.86 16.96
CA SER A 526 -8.32 -30.61 17.24
C SER A 526 -8.02 -30.60 18.74
N THR A 527 -6.93 -31.25 19.14
CA THR A 527 -6.48 -31.40 20.54
C THR A 527 -6.25 -30.06 21.23
N TRP A 528 -5.69 -29.07 20.50
CA TRP A 528 -5.28 -27.77 21.05
C TRP A 528 -6.13 -26.60 20.52
N GLY A 529 -7.38 -26.87 20.10
CA GLY A 529 -8.29 -25.88 19.54
C GLY A 529 -8.81 -26.29 18.18
N LEU A 530 -8.52 -25.49 17.14
CA LEU A 530 -8.81 -25.83 15.75
C LEU A 530 -7.58 -26.40 15.07
N GLY A 531 -7.77 -27.26 14.08
CA GLY A 531 -6.70 -27.85 13.27
C GLY A 531 -7.11 -28.00 11.80
N ALA A 532 -6.12 -28.05 10.91
CA ALA A 532 -6.30 -28.30 9.48
C ALA A 532 -6.23 -29.81 9.17
N PHE A 533 -7.20 -30.35 8.45
CA PHE A 533 -7.29 -31.78 8.11
C PHE A 533 -7.40 -31.98 6.61
N ALA A 534 -6.60 -32.87 6.03
CA ALA A 534 -6.60 -33.15 4.60
C ALA A 534 -8.01 -33.56 4.11
N ALA A 535 -8.47 -32.93 3.04
CA ALA A 535 -9.76 -33.27 2.40
C ALA A 535 -9.59 -34.25 1.22
N GLU A 536 -8.36 -34.56 0.86
CA GLU A 536 -7.98 -35.49 -0.20
C GLU A 536 -6.65 -36.17 0.16
N PRO A 537 -6.28 -37.28 -0.50
CA PRO A 537 -4.93 -37.83 -0.40
C PRO A 537 -3.87 -36.86 -0.92
N ILE A 538 -2.81 -36.63 -0.14
CA ILE A 538 -1.73 -35.70 -0.48
C ILE A 538 -0.41 -36.46 -0.59
N SER A 539 0.30 -36.28 -1.69
CA SER A 539 1.59 -36.91 -1.97
C SER A 539 2.76 -36.09 -1.43
N THR A 540 3.90 -36.73 -1.22
CA THR A 540 5.13 -36.03 -0.82
C THR A 540 5.51 -34.96 -1.85
N GLY A 541 5.75 -33.73 -1.39
CA GLY A 541 6.15 -32.58 -2.21
C GLY A 541 4.98 -31.76 -2.76
N ASP A 542 3.74 -32.22 -2.60
CA ASP A 542 2.55 -31.45 -2.96
C ASP A 542 2.49 -30.14 -2.17
N VAL A 543 2.01 -29.07 -2.83
CA VAL A 543 1.81 -27.75 -2.20
C VAL A 543 0.51 -27.76 -1.41
N ILE A 544 0.62 -27.67 -0.09
CA ILE A 544 -0.54 -27.54 0.80
C ILE A 544 -1.17 -26.16 0.65
N GLY A 545 -0.34 -25.13 0.56
CA GLY A 545 -0.76 -23.74 0.44
C GLY A 545 0.36 -22.79 0.79
N GLU A 546 0.07 -21.50 0.64
CA GLU A 546 0.90 -20.43 1.17
C GLU A 546 0.53 -20.13 2.62
N TYR A 547 1.51 -19.85 3.47
CA TYR A 547 1.28 -19.24 4.78
C TYR A 547 1.14 -17.73 4.63
N VAL A 548 -0.09 -17.25 4.72
CA VAL A 548 -0.45 -15.84 4.46
C VAL A 548 -0.63 -15.08 5.77
N GLY A 549 -0.11 -13.85 5.81
CA GLY A 549 -0.33 -12.91 6.90
C GLY A 549 0.23 -11.53 6.61
N GLU A 550 0.44 -10.75 7.67
CA GLU A 550 1.09 -9.45 7.59
C GLU A 550 2.61 -9.62 7.50
N LEU A 551 3.26 -9.03 6.50
CA LEU A 551 4.72 -8.98 6.41
C LEU A 551 5.24 -7.86 7.30
N LEU A 552 5.97 -8.25 8.33
CA LEU A 552 6.66 -7.39 9.26
C LEU A 552 8.14 -7.35 8.87
N ASP A 553 8.64 -6.21 8.37
CA ASP A 553 10.04 -6.03 8.01
C ASP A 553 10.75 -5.15 9.05
N GLY A 554 11.63 -5.77 9.85
CA GLY A 554 12.58 -5.11 10.76
C GLY A 554 12.09 -3.96 11.66
N ALA A 555 11.80 -4.26 12.94
CA ALA A 555 12.25 -3.51 14.12
C ALA A 555 11.81 -4.27 15.38
N ASP A 556 12.62 -4.21 16.45
CA ASP A 556 12.25 -4.65 17.80
C ASP A 556 10.97 -3.94 18.32
N GLN A 557 10.59 -2.80 17.70
CA GLN A 557 9.39 -2.00 18.01
C GLN A 557 8.10 -2.55 17.38
N ILE A 558 8.13 -3.05 16.12
CA ILE A 558 6.99 -3.73 15.48
C ILE A 558 6.59 -4.97 16.28
N LEU A 559 7.59 -5.62 16.89
CA LEU A 559 7.39 -6.77 17.75
C LEU A 559 6.93 -6.38 19.16
N GLY A 560 7.29 -5.21 19.71
CA GLY A 560 7.04 -4.91 21.13
C GLY A 560 5.57 -4.99 21.56
N HIS A 561 4.68 -4.30 20.84
CA HIS A 561 3.26 -4.30 21.13
C HIS A 561 2.59 -5.63 20.74
N ARG A 562 2.99 -6.22 19.60
CA ARG A 562 2.48 -7.53 19.14
C ARG A 562 2.90 -8.66 20.09
N ASP A 563 4.15 -8.71 20.51
CA ASP A 563 4.71 -9.62 21.54
C ASP A 563 3.94 -9.53 22.84
N THR A 564 3.55 -8.32 23.24
CA THR A 564 2.74 -8.11 24.44
C THR A 564 1.36 -8.77 24.32
N ILE A 565 0.69 -8.63 23.17
CA ILE A 565 -0.59 -9.30 22.89
C ILE A 565 -0.42 -10.82 22.76
N GLN A 566 0.63 -11.27 22.09
CA GLN A 566 0.91 -12.70 21.85
C GLN A 566 1.19 -13.43 23.16
N LYS A 567 2.04 -12.87 24.03
CA LYS A 567 2.32 -13.42 25.36
C LYS A 567 1.08 -13.45 26.25
N TYR A 568 0.26 -12.41 26.20
CA TYR A 568 -0.97 -12.37 26.97
C TYR A 568 -1.99 -13.43 26.51
N SER A 569 -2.19 -13.55 25.19
CA SER A 569 -3.15 -14.49 24.62
C SER A 569 -2.64 -15.93 24.55
N GLY A 570 -1.33 -16.16 24.70
CA GLY A 570 -0.71 -17.47 24.51
C GLY A 570 -0.71 -17.96 23.06
N LEU A 571 -1.01 -17.08 22.11
CA LEU A 571 -1.11 -17.39 20.68
C LEU A 571 -0.02 -16.65 19.91
N ASN A 572 0.71 -17.38 19.06
CA ASN A 572 1.73 -16.82 18.20
C ASN A 572 1.61 -17.40 16.80
N TYR A 573 1.37 -16.51 15.83
CA TYR A 573 1.21 -16.83 14.41
C TYR A 573 2.35 -16.24 13.56
N CYS A 574 3.46 -15.90 14.20
CA CYS A 574 4.65 -15.36 13.55
C CYS A 574 5.48 -16.48 12.94
N PHE A 575 5.68 -16.41 11.63
CA PHE A 575 6.58 -17.28 10.89
C PHE A 575 7.73 -16.48 10.28
N GLY A 576 8.95 -16.73 10.75
CA GLY A 576 10.15 -16.07 10.23
C GLY A 576 10.47 -16.51 8.80
N ILE A 577 10.46 -15.56 7.86
CA ILE A 577 10.84 -15.75 6.46
C ILE A 577 12.34 -15.53 6.29
N THR A 578 12.88 -14.46 6.88
CA THR A 578 14.32 -14.16 6.93
C THR A 578 14.73 -13.64 8.29
N ASP A 579 16.01 -13.32 8.47
CA ASP A 579 16.56 -12.72 9.69
C ASP A 579 15.94 -11.34 10.05
N ARG A 580 15.11 -10.73 9.20
CA ARG A 580 14.38 -9.48 9.50
C ARG A 580 12.89 -9.52 9.19
N THR A 581 12.45 -10.43 8.32
CA THR A 581 11.08 -10.43 7.82
C THR A 581 10.30 -11.60 8.41
N THR A 582 9.15 -11.30 8.99
CA THR A 582 8.24 -12.26 9.62
C THR A 582 6.86 -12.12 8.99
N VAL A 583 6.18 -13.23 8.71
CA VAL A 583 4.73 -13.23 8.44
C VAL A 583 4.01 -13.37 9.75
N ASP A 584 3.12 -12.46 10.10
CA ASP A 584 2.24 -12.59 11.24
C ASP A 584 0.81 -12.85 10.76
N ALA A 585 0.32 -14.07 11.01
CA ALA A 585 -1.04 -14.46 10.63
C ALA A 585 -2.07 -14.23 11.75
N GLN A 586 -1.82 -13.36 12.73
CA GLN A 586 -2.73 -13.14 13.87
C GLN A 586 -4.06 -12.48 13.47
N TRP A 587 -4.00 -11.32 12.81
CA TRP A 587 -5.17 -10.52 12.44
C TRP A 587 -5.57 -10.65 10.99
N LEU A 588 -4.67 -11.16 10.16
CA LEU A 588 -4.86 -11.34 8.74
C LEU A 588 -4.19 -12.63 8.29
N GLY A 589 -4.86 -13.41 7.45
CA GLY A 589 -4.26 -14.65 6.98
C GLY A 589 -5.25 -15.57 6.30
N ASN A 590 -4.82 -16.81 6.07
CA ASN A 590 -5.63 -17.84 5.44
C ASN A 590 -5.71 -19.10 6.33
N PRO A 591 -6.46 -20.14 5.92
CA PRO A 591 -6.63 -21.34 6.73
C PRO A 591 -5.34 -22.09 7.08
N THR A 592 -4.19 -21.85 6.44
CA THR A 592 -2.95 -22.52 6.81
C THR A 592 -2.42 -22.11 8.20
N ARG A 593 -2.94 -21.02 8.78
CA ARG A 593 -2.64 -20.64 10.17
C ARG A 593 -3.10 -21.67 11.22
N PHE A 594 -3.98 -22.60 10.84
CA PHE A 594 -4.50 -23.67 11.69
C PHE A 594 -3.67 -24.98 11.60
N LEU A 595 -2.52 -24.98 10.92
CA LEU A 595 -1.61 -26.13 10.97
C LEU A 595 -0.90 -26.16 12.32
N ASN A 596 -1.36 -27.01 13.22
CA ASN A 596 -0.82 -27.13 14.57
C ASN A 596 0.60 -27.69 14.61
N ASP A 597 1.28 -27.46 15.73
CA ASP A 597 2.56 -28.09 16.03
C ASP A 597 2.41 -29.61 16.18
N SER A 598 3.36 -30.35 15.63
CA SER A 598 3.41 -31.80 15.74
C SER A 598 3.99 -32.23 17.10
N LYS A 599 3.18 -32.85 17.95
CA LYS A 599 3.65 -33.52 19.18
C LYS A 599 3.34 -35.02 19.12
N PRO A 600 4.35 -35.93 19.21
CA PRO A 600 5.79 -35.66 19.25
C PRO A 600 6.33 -35.14 17.90
N HIS A 601 7.39 -34.31 17.90
CA HIS A 601 8.00 -33.61 16.75
C HIS A 601 8.25 -34.50 15.51
N ARG A 602 7.19 -34.76 14.75
CA ARG A 602 7.14 -35.64 13.57
C ARG A 602 6.16 -35.06 12.55
N PRO A 603 6.38 -33.81 12.10
CA PRO A 603 5.42 -33.11 11.25
C PRO A 603 5.21 -33.85 9.94
N ASN A 604 4.07 -33.63 9.31
CA ASN A 604 3.79 -34.11 7.95
C ASN A 604 3.85 -33.00 6.91
N CYS A 605 3.85 -31.74 7.34
CA CYS A 605 4.04 -30.57 6.50
C CYS A 605 5.32 -29.82 6.92
N GLY A 606 5.88 -29.04 6.02
CA GLY A 606 7.02 -28.17 6.32
C GLY A 606 7.07 -26.98 5.38
N ALA A 607 7.69 -25.90 5.85
CA ALA A 607 7.98 -24.77 4.99
C ALA A 607 9.08 -25.14 3.97
N ASP A 608 8.78 -25.04 2.68
CA ASP A 608 9.73 -25.26 1.58
C ASP A 608 10.59 -24.01 1.29
N GLY A 609 10.89 -23.24 2.35
CA GLY A 609 11.59 -21.98 2.26
C GLY A 609 10.77 -20.84 1.62
N VAL A 610 11.47 -19.76 1.31
CA VAL A 610 10.90 -18.52 0.76
C VAL A 610 11.03 -18.57 -0.75
N HIS A 611 9.90 -18.54 -1.44
CA HIS A 611 9.85 -18.42 -2.89
C HIS A 611 9.58 -16.98 -3.28
N THR A 612 10.20 -16.53 -4.39
CA THR A 612 9.80 -15.28 -5.03
C THR A 612 8.83 -15.55 -6.17
N ALA A 613 7.64 -14.95 -6.10
CA ALA A 613 6.70 -14.87 -7.21
C ALA A 613 6.69 -13.42 -7.74
N ASN A 614 7.32 -13.18 -8.88
CA ASN A 614 7.49 -11.86 -9.52
C ASN A 614 7.87 -10.70 -8.56
N GLY A 615 8.84 -10.95 -7.68
CA GLY A 615 9.36 -9.97 -6.73
C GLY A 615 8.82 -10.11 -5.30
N GLU A 616 7.74 -10.87 -5.08
CA GLU A 616 7.16 -11.03 -3.74
C GLU A 616 7.66 -12.25 -2.99
N PRO A 617 8.02 -12.13 -1.71
CA PRO A 617 8.26 -13.28 -0.84
C PRO A 617 6.95 -13.99 -0.52
N ARG A 618 6.94 -15.31 -0.71
CA ARG A 618 5.83 -16.20 -0.40
C ARG A 618 6.37 -17.39 0.38
N LEU A 619 5.77 -17.67 1.53
CA LEU A 619 6.13 -18.79 2.39
C LEU A 619 5.26 -19.99 2.03
N ILE A 620 5.85 -21.05 1.50
CA ILE A 620 5.09 -22.19 0.98
C ILE A 620 5.18 -23.38 1.91
N ILE A 621 4.02 -23.97 2.19
CA ILE A 621 3.89 -25.19 2.96
C ILE A 621 3.75 -26.38 2.00
N ARG A 622 4.63 -27.38 2.16
CA ARG A 622 4.58 -28.63 1.38
C ARG A 622 4.45 -29.86 2.27
N ALA A 623 3.90 -30.92 1.72
CA ALA A 623 3.88 -32.22 2.36
C ALA A 623 5.29 -32.84 2.38
N LEU A 624 5.76 -33.28 3.56
CA LEU A 624 7.05 -33.94 3.75
C LEU A 624 6.96 -35.46 3.53
N LYS A 625 5.76 -36.02 3.62
CA LYS A 625 5.44 -37.44 3.46
C LYS A 625 4.00 -37.58 2.94
N PRO A 626 3.59 -38.76 2.43
CA PRO A 626 2.20 -38.96 2.02
C PRO A 626 1.24 -38.80 3.21
N ILE A 627 0.12 -38.12 2.99
CA ILE A 627 -0.92 -37.83 3.99
C ILE A 627 -2.23 -38.38 3.46
N LYS A 628 -2.93 -39.18 4.27
CA LYS A 628 -4.25 -39.70 3.93
C LYS A 628 -5.31 -38.63 4.19
N GLU A 629 -6.41 -38.70 3.45
CA GLU A 629 -7.60 -37.92 3.74
C GLU A 629 -8.03 -38.10 5.20
N GLY A 630 -8.48 -37.01 5.84
CA GLY A 630 -8.91 -36.99 7.23
C GLY A 630 -7.78 -36.90 8.26
N ASN A 631 -6.51 -37.03 7.88
CA ASN A 631 -5.38 -36.81 8.80
C ASN A 631 -5.12 -35.30 9.00
N GLU A 632 -4.73 -34.94 10.22
CA GLU A 632 -4.33 -33.56 10.56
C GLU A 632 -3.02 -33.17 9.88
N LEU A 633 -2.98 -31.97 9.33
CA LEU A 633 -1.80 -31.31 8.76
C LEU A 633 -1.07 -30.56 9.88
N THR A 634 0.20 -30.89 10.08
CA THR A 634 1.00 -30.42 11.21
C THR A 634 2.37 -29.93 10.77
N LEU A 635 2.85 -28.88 11.44
CA LEU A 635 4.16 -28.27 11.26
C LEU A 635 5.07 -28.57 12.47
N ASP A 636 6.35 -28.23 12.34
CA ASP A 636 7.26 -28.11 13.49
C ASP A 636 7.45 -26.62 13.76
N TYR A 637 6.91 -26.13 14.88
CA TYR A 637 7.04 -24.73 15.27
C TYR A 637 8.47 -24.38 15.72
N GLY A 638 9.30 -25.39 15.97
CA GLY A 638 10.69 -25.23 16.31
C GLY A 638 10.93 -24.80 17.75
N LYS A 639 12.19 -24.91 18.18
CA LYS A 639 12.59 -24.66 19.58
C LYS A 639 12.47 -23.20 19.99
N VAL A 640 12.67 -22.27 19.05
CA VAL A 640 12.63 -20.82 19.33
C VAL A 640 11.22 -20.40 19.72
N TYR A 641 10.20 -20.90 19.01
CA TYR A 641 8.79 -20.66 19.33
C TYR A 641 8.49 -21.10 20.77
N TRP A 642 8.85 -22.34 21.11
CA TRP A 642 8.54 -22.90 22.42
C TRP A 642 9.37 -22.27 23.54
N ALA A 643 10.60 -21.84 23.29
CA ALA A 643 11.42 -21.12 24.29
C ALA A 643 10.86 -19.75 24.68
N ALA A 644 10.06 -19.10 23.81
CA ALA A 644 9.42 -17.83 24.10
C ALA A 644 8.15 -17.94 24.96
N HIS A 645 7.65 -19.16 25.20
CA HIS A 645 6.41 -19.45 25.92
C HIS A 645 6.64 -20.28 27.21
N VAL A 646 7.87 -20.27 27.75
CA VAL A 646 8.24 -20.90 29.03
C VAL A 646 8.29 -19.87 30.14
#